data_AF-A0A853JRJ4-F1
#
_entry.id   AF-A0A853JRJ4-F1
#
_cell.length_a   1.000
_cell.length_b   1.000
_cell.length_c   1.000
_cell.angle_alpha   90.00
_cell.angle_beta   90.00
_cell.angle_gamma   90.00
#
_symmetry.space_group_name_H-M   'P 1'
#
loop_
_entity.id
_entity.type
_entity.pdbx_description
1 polymer ?
#
loop_
_entity_poly.entity_id
_entity_poly.type
_entity_poly.pdbx_seq_one_letter_code
_entity_poly.pdbx_strand_id
1 'polypeptide(L)'
;MKKFYTQELHRLSTGLLIILTLLIPFLLDTGVQAEEQELPKVKRVIYTFNITDARLDDREVASGTSQEQLNLPSSLLAGVEKSEKDQQLEVPVTWTAHPQYDRDTPGEYRFTAVPAEEYTLADNLTAPGITITVTGADKDNPKEADETEAVQFNQEKSVNQNFSNQPFSFDIASGSVVIEPDTTSQSDIQVTQGSTVTRGIASSDTIELYSSSGATVNHSVMVRGGVETNITAKGINIKSPSGDGFSITENSTVTLTIVGNNYITASGSYYAGVLVLPESTLIIEDGGGGYLEAYGGNYSAGIGGATSYDGGKCGKIVINGGNIVCCANKWNAILGGPNAHITINGGKVTNIRSKADYKKGIQADILILNGGTVVAGGHFDKGIECNTAIIDGGSLYTHNEISGNFINGAGLPVSQNRIDASSVYGPNEMVNAGELDVLMARLHTTLVPDAYSNLYGVSDVYTDSSANVYLWLPRVNMPLTDIEDPSSVKDYDNSGLPERITAKYLSTPVTLKLLNQDDYSSSAVYQWQLNGKDIEGATAQTLEAKDIGTYTLNITDGGSVSSYRQIIFSAVYTLAFDSNGGEGVMPDQTKNYGEELPLNPNEYTKTGYTFSGWKELKSGAVYPDKATLTEDFTVIDGEVVKLYAQWRANNYNVKFDGNTADGGSMADQAMIYDEAASLERNSYTKTGYTFTGWNTQGDGSGSAYGDGEEVKNLTTADGEVVKLYAQWRANKYSIQFDGNTADGGSMADQAMTYDAPASLASNSYTKTGYTFTGWNTQADGEGTAYGDGQNVVNLTTTDGEVVKL
;
A
#
# COMPACT_ATOMS: atom_id res chain seq x y z
N MET A 1 12.85 -49.75 -79.44
CA MET A 1 11.54 -50.43 -79.61
C MET A 1 10.62 -49.86 -78.53
N LYS A 2 9.53 -49.15 -78.87
CA LYS A 2 8.15 -49.71 -78.90
C LYS A 2 7.90 -50.58 -77.66
N LYS A 3 6.89 -50.38 -76.81
CA LYS A 3 5.60 -49.68 -76.92
C LYS A 3 4.86 -49.96 -75.60
N PHE A 4 3.82 -49.17 -75.31
CA PHE A 4 2.76 -49.41 -74.32
C PHE A 4 3.09 -49.21 -72.83
N TYR A 5 2.70 -48.06 -72.29
CA TYR A 5 2.01 -48.02 -71.00
C TYR A 5 0.86 -47.01 -71.10
N THR A 6 -0.34 -47.50 -70.84
CA THR A 6 -1.65 -46.93 -71.15
C THR A 6 -2.10 -45.87 -70.13
N GLN A 7 -3.00 -45.00 -70.58
CA GLN A 7 -3.65 -43.92 -69.82
C GLN A 7 -4.33 -44.36 -68.50
N GLU A 8 -4.55 -45.66 -68.30
CA GLU A 8 -5.07 -46.22 -67.05
C GLU A 8 -4.03 -46.25 -65.92
N LEU A 9 -2.73 -46.40 -66.22
CA LEU A 9 -1.70 -46.43 -65.18
C LEU A 9 -1.51 -45.05 -64.51
N HIS A 10 -1.77 -43.97 -65.26
CA HIS A 10 -1.64 -42.61 -64.73
C HIS A 10 -2.78 -42.27 -63.77
N ARG A 11 -4.01 -42.72 -64.06
CA ARG A 11 -5.18 -42.58 -63.18
C ARG A 11 -5.09 -43.47 -61.93
N LEU A 12 -4.52 -44.67 -62.04
CA LEU A 12 -4.21 -45.49 -60.85
C LEU A 12 -3.13 -44.84 -59.98
N SER A 13 -2.09 -44.24 -60.57
CA SER A 13 -1.01 -43.60 -59.81
C SER A 13 -1.44 -42.33 -59.09
N THR A 14 -2.33 -41.52 -59.68
CA THR A 14 -2.86 -40.30 -59.05
C THR A 14 -3.92 -40.60 -58.00
N GLY A 15 -4.75 -41.64 -58.21
CA GLY A 15 -5.67 -42.12 -57.19
C GLY A 15 -4.96 -42.71 -55.97
N LEU A 16 -3.89 -43.49 -56.18
CA LEU A 16 -3.09 -44.07 -55.09
C LEU A 16 -2.34 -42.98 -54.30
N LEU A 17 -1.84 -41.93 -54.95
CA LEU A 17 -1.14 -40.84 -54.30
C LEU A 17 -2.06 -39.97 -53.42
N ILE A 18 -3.33 -39.78 -53.83
CA ILE A 18 -4.33 -39.02 -53.05
C ILE A 18 -4.84 -39.82 -51.86
N ILE A 19 -4.97 -41.15 -51.99
CA ILE A 19 -5.30 -42.03 -50.85
C ILE A 19 -4.12 -42.10 -49.87
N LEU A 20 -2.88 -42.11 -50.36
CA LEU A 20 -1.69 -42.12 -49.50
C LEU A 20 -1.49 -40.80 -48.74
N THR A 21 -1.84 -39.64 -49.32
CA THR A 21 -1.74 -38.34 -48.61
C THR A 21 -2.88 -38.09 -47.62
N LEU A 22 -4.05 -38.72 -47.80
CA LEU A 22 -5.17 -38.64 -46.85
C LEU A 22 -5.05 -39.63 -45.67
N LEU A 23 -4.24 -40.69 -45.78
CA LEU A 23 -4.03 -41.67 -44.70
C LEU A 23 -2.87 -41.34 -43.74
N ILE A 24 -1.95 -40.44 -44.10
CA ILE A 24 -0.80 -40.07 -43.25
C ILE A 24 -1.21 -39.40 -41.94
N PRO A 25 -2.25 -38.53 -41.86
CA PRO A 25 -2.71 -37.98 -40.58
C PRO A 25 -3.41 -39.00 -39.68
N PHE A 26 -3.97 -40.08 -40.24
CA PHE A 26 -4.71 -41.12 -39.50
C PHE A 26 -3.81 -42.25 -38.95
N LEU A 27 -2.62 -42.44 -39.54
CA LEU A 27 -1.64 -43.45 -39.11
C LEU A 27 -0.61 -42.93 -38.10
N LEU A 28 -0.62 -41.63 -37.78
CA LEU A 28 0.22 -41.04 -36.73
C LEU A 28 -0.45 -41.06 -35.34
N ASP A 29 -1.74 -41.43 -35.25
CA ASP A 29 -2.52 -41.34 -34.00
C ASP A 29 -2.83 -42.69 -33.34
N THR A 30 -2.37 -43.83 -33.89
CA THR A 30 -2.57 -45.13 -33.23
C THR A 30 -1.41 -46.07 -33.48
N GLY A 31 -0.54 -46.24 -32.46
CA GLY A 31 0.34 -47.42 -32.42
C GLY A 31 1.79 -47.19 -32.01
N VAL A 32 2.06 -46.31 -31.04
CA VAL A 32 3.18 -46.52 -30.12
C VAL A 32 2.61 -46.39 -28.71
N GLN A 33 2.04 -47.48 -28.19
CA GLN A 33 2.07 -47.72 -26.76
C GLN A 33 3.54 -48.00 -26.40
N ALA A 34 4.29 -46.92 -26.21
CA ALA A 34 5.46 -46.97 -25.37
C ALA A 34 4.94 -46.85 -23.94
N GLU A 35 5.11 -47.94 -23.21
CA GLU A 35 5.14 -47.97 -21.75
C GLU A 35 6.12 -46.86 -21.32
N GLU A 36 5.56 -45.70 -20.96
CA GLU A 36 6.32 -44.57 -20.44
C GLU A 36 6.78 -45.01 -19.05
N GLN A 37 7.99 -45.55 -19.03
CA GLN A 37 8.71 -45.82 -17.80
C GLN A 37 8.92 -44.46 -17.14
N GLU A 38 8.06 -44.11 -16.17
CA GLU A 38 8.23 -42.93 -15.31
C GLU A 38 9.65 -42.97 -14.73
N LEU A 39 10.55 -42.14 -15.28
CA LEU A 39 11.74 -41.76 -14.53
C LEU A 39 11.24 -41.08 -13.25
N PRO A 40 11.74 -41.44 -12.06
CA PRO A 40 11.33 -40.76 -10.85
C PRO A 40 11.69 -39.28 -10.98
N LYS A 41 10.67 -38.41 -11.06
CA LYS A 41 10.85 -36.97 -10.87
C LYS A 41 11.60 -36.80 -9.55
N VAL A 42 12.82 -36.25 -9.59
CA VAL A 42 13.61 -36.00 -8.38
C VAL A 42 12.79 -35.03 -7.51
N LYS A 43 12.23 -35.53 -6.40
CA LYS A 43 11.48 -34.70 -5.46
C LYS A 43 12.41 -33.62 -4.90
N ARG A 44 11.95 -32.37 -4.88
CA ARG A 44 12.75 -31.26 -4.33
C ARG A 44 12.64 -31.25 -2.81
N VAL A 45 13.76 -31.11 -2.12
CA VAL A 45 13.78 -31.09 -0.65
C VAL A 45 13.54 -29.66 -0.15
N ILE A 46 12.52 -29.48 0.70
CA ILE A 46 12.22 -28.24 1.41
C ILE A 46 13.01 -28.25 2.72
N TYR A 47 13.85 -27.24 2.95
CA TYR A 47 14.67 -27.13 4.17
C TYR A 47 14.24 -25.97 5.10
N THR A 48 13.45 -25.01 4.60
CA THR A 48 12.83 -23.95 5.43
C THR A 48 11.44 -23.59 4.92
N PHE A 49 10.57 -23.12 5.81
CA PHE A 49 9.38 -22.34 5.48
C PHE A 49 9.60 -20.91 5.99
N ASN A 50 9.39 -19.90 5.14
CA ASN A 50 9.53 -18.51 5.54
C ASN A 50 8.15 -17.99 5.99
N ILE A 51 7.82 -18.20 7.27
CA ILE A 51 6.51 -17.90 7.85
C ILE A 51 6.48 -16.43 8.30
N THR A 52 6.27 -15.52 7.34
CA THR A 52 5.92 -14.10 7.61
C THR A 52 4.48 -13.79 7.18
N ASP A 53 3.70 -14.82 6.89
CA ASP A 53 2.36 -14.72 6.34
C ASP A 53 1.33 -14.71 7.47
N ALA A 54 0.73 -13.54 7.74
CA ALA A 54 -0.35 -13.37 8.72
C ALA A 54 -1.56 -14.31 8.45
N ARG A 55 -1.66 -14.89 7.24
CA ARG A 55 -2.66 -15.94 6.93
C ARG A 55 -2.42 -17.26 7.65
N LEU A 56 -1.34 -17.41 8.43
CA LEU A 56 -1.09 -18.57 9.28
C LEU A 56 -1.34 -18.33 10.77
N ASP A 57 -1.87 -17.15 11.13
CA ASP A 57 -2.22 -16.85 12.51
C ASP A 57 -3.48 -17.61 12.95
N ASP A 58 -3.44 -18.12 14.18
CA ASP A 58 -4.55 -18.81 14.85
C ASP A 58 -5.79 -17.90 14.92
N ARG A 59 -6.99 -18.48 14.72
CA ARG A 59 -8.24 -17.68 14.63
C ARG A 59 -9.49 -18.45 15.08
N GLU A 60 -10.48 -17.71 15.55
CA GLU A 60 -11.80 -18.23 15.93
C GLU A 60 -12.82 -18.09 14.79
N VAL A 61 -13.70 -19.07 14.63
CA VAL A 61 -14.76 -19.11 13.61
C VAL A 61 -16.10 -19.57 14.22
N ALA A 62 -17.21 -19.21 13.58
CA ALA A 62 -18.54 -19.60 14.03
C ALA A 62 -18.88 -21.05 13.64
N SER A 63 -19.75 -21.71 14.40
CA SER A 63 -20.34 -23.00 14.00
C SER A 63 -21.00 -22.88 12.62
N GLY A 64 -20.67 -23.80 11.73
CA GLY A 64 -21.15 -23.86 10.35
C GLY A 64 -20.15 -23.34 9.30
N THR A 65 -19.02 -22.75 9.70
CA THR A 65 -17.96 -22.28 8.78
C THR A 65 -17.31 -23.45 8.03
N SER A 66 -17.47 -23.52 6.70
CA SER A 66 -16.89 -24.60 5.88
C SER A 66 -15.37 -24.50 5.79
N GLN A 67 -14.70 -25.59 5.41
CA GLN A 67 -13.23 -25.61 5.30
C GLN A 67 -12.70 -24.60 4.27
N GLU A 68 -13.46 -24.34 3.20
CA GLU A 68 -13.14 -23.33 2.18
C GLU A 68 -13.19 -21.91 2.75
N GLN A 69 -14.07 -21.65 3.72
CA GLN A 69 -14.22 -20.35 4.38
C GLN A 69 -13.09 -20.06 5.38
N LEU A 70 -12.24 -21.03 5.69
CA LEU A 70 -11.06 -20.84 6.56
C LEU A 70 -9.94 -20.05 5.86
N ASN A 71 -10.00 -19.91 4.53
CA ASN A 71 -9.01 -19.19 3.71
C ASN A 71 -7.56 -19.67 3.93
N LEU A 72 -7.37 -20.99 4.04
CA LEU A 72 -6.04 -21.58 4.17
C LEU A 72 -5.26 -21.42 2.84
N PRO A 73 -3.99 -20.97 2.86
CA PRO A 73 -3.25 -20.66 1.64
C PRO A 73 -2.92 -21.94 0.85
N SER A 74 -3.06 -21.89 -0.48
CA SER A 74 -2.81 -23.05 -1.38
C SER A 74 -1.33 -23.27 -1.69
N SER A 75 -0.46 -22.35 -1.31
CA SER A 75 1.00 -22.45 -1.40
C SER A 75 1.68 -21.70 -0.26
N LEU A 76 2.91 -22.10 0.06
CA LEU A 76 3.74 -21.47 1.09
C LEU A 76 5.13 -21.21 0.54
N LEU A 77 5.69 -20.04 0.87
CA LEU A 77 7.05 -19.69 0.49
C LEU A 77 8.06 -20.54 1.27
N ALA A 78 8.84 -21.33 0.54
CA ALA A 78 9.78 -22.29 1.13
C ALA A 78 11.14 -22.25 0.43
N GLY A 79 12.21 -22.51 1.20
CA GLY A 79 13.54 -22.73 0.67
C GLY A 79 13.67 -24.16 0.15
N VAL A 80 14.05 -24.34 -1.12
CA VAL A 80 14.24 -25.65 -1.75
C VAL A 80 15.63 -25.79 -2.38
N GLU A 81 16.26 -26.95 -2.18
CA GLU A 81 17.67 -27.14 -2.54
C GLU A 81 17.86 -27.36 -4.06
N LYS A 82 18.59 -26.45 -4.71
CA LYS A 82 19.35 -26.73 -5.94
C LYS A 82 20.68 -25.97 -5.88
N SER A 83 21.75 -26.67 -6.27
CA SER A 83 23.13 -26.19 -6.32
C SER A 83 23.24 -24.77 -6.90
N GLU A 84 23.86 -23.87 -6.12
CA GLU A 84 24.24 -22.49 -6.46
C GLU A 84 23.10 -21.45 -6.51
N LYS A 85 22.59 -21.11 -5.31
CA LYS A 85 21.83 -19.92 -4.84
C LYS A 85 20.53 -20.34 -4.14
N ASP A 86 20.36 -19.91 -2.88
CA ASP A 86 19.11 -20.06 -2.12
C ASP A 86 17.93 -19.46 -2.90
N GLN A 87 17.13 -20.31 -3.54
CA GLN A 87 15.95 -19.89 -4.29
C GLN A 87 14.72 -20.14 -3.42
N GLN A 88 14.06 -19.05 -3.00
CA GLN A 88 12.74 -19.14 -2.38
C GLN A 88 11.69 -19.39 -3.47
N LEU A 89 10.82 -20.38 -3.23
CA LEU A 89 9.79 -20.80 -4.17
C LEU A 89 8.45 -20.94 -3.45
N GLU A 90 7.38 -20.54 -4.11
CA GLU A 90 6.00 -20.85 -3.73
C GLU A 90 5.79 -22.37 -3.90
N VAL A 91 5.73 -23.09 -2.78
CA VAL A 91 5.49 -24.53 -2.75
C VAL A 91 4.00 -24.77 -2.57
N PRO A 92 3.32 -25.44 -3.52
CA PRO A 92 1.92 -25.81 -3.34
C PRO A 92 1.72 -26.74 -2.14
N VAL A 93 0.72 -26.45 -1.31
CA VAL A 93 0.38 -27.24 -0.12
C VAL A 93 -1.12 -27.57 -0.09
N THR A 94 -1.44 -28.68 0.54
CA THR A 94 -2.80 -29.03 0.98
C THR A 94 -2.84 -29.03 2.50
N TRP A 95 -4.03 -28.99 3.11
CA TRP A 95 -4.17 -28.89 4.56
C TRP A 95 -4.90 -30.09 5.14
N THR A 96 -4.33 -30.67 6.19
CA THR A 96 -4.94 -31.80 6.91
C THR A 96 -5.21 -31.40 8.35
N ALA A 97 -6.46 -31.52 8.80
CA ALA A 97 -6.87 -31.22 10.18
C ALA A 97 -6.76 -32.44 11.11
N HIS A 98 -6.35 -32.18 12.36
CA HIS A 98 -6.48 -33.14 13.47
C HIS A 98 -7.07 -32.45 14.72
N PRO A 99 -8.22 -32.91 15.25
CA PRO A 99 -9.14 -33.90 14.67
C PRO A 99 -9.66 -33.47 13.29
N GLN A 100 -10.31 -34.38 12.55
CA GLN A 100 -10.93 -34.01 11.26
C GLN A 100 -11.89 -32.85 11.47
N TYR A 101 -11.78 -31.82 10.63
CA TYR A 101 -12.52 -30.58 10.80
C TYR A 101 -14.02 -30.83 10.68
N ASP A 102 -14.74 -30.53 11.75
CA ASP A 102 -16.19 -30.56 11.80
C ASP A 102 -16.71 -29.17 12.15
N ARG A 103 -17.24 -28.50 11.13
CA ARG A 103 -17.75 -27.13 11.22
C ARG A 103 -18.88 -26.99 12.24
N ASP A 104 -19.59 -28.07 12.55
CA ASP A 104 -20.79 -28.04 13.40
C ASP A 104 -20.48 -28.45 14.84
N THR A 105 -19.24 -28.87 15.12
CA THR A 105 -18.78 -29.28 16.45
C THR A 105 -17.83 -28.24 17.03
N PRO A 106 -18.20 -27.53 18.12
CA PRO A 106 -17.30 -26.60 18.79
C PRO A 106 -16.04 -27.29 19.31
N GLY A 107 -14.89 -26.68 19.08
CA GLY A 107 -13.58 -27.25 19.44
C GLY A 107 -12.43 -26.67 18.65
N GLU A 108 -11.21 -27.06 19.01
CA GLU A 108 -9.98 -26.67 18.32
C GLU A 108 -9.58 -27.69 17.25
N TYR A 109 -9.23 -27.20 16.06
CA TYR A 109 -8.83 -27.99 14.91
C TYR A 109 -7.49 -27.50 14.38
N ARG A 110 -6.44 -28.32 14.48
CA ARG A 110 -5.12 -27.95 13.97
C ARG A 110 -4.94 -28.42 12.54
N PHE A 111 -4.87 -27.49 11.60
CA PHE A 111 -4.53 -27.76 10.21
C PHE A 111 -3.02 -27.74 10.03
N THR A 112 -2.46 -28.79 9.45
CA THR A 112 -1.04 -28.89 9.13
C THR A 112 -0.84 -28.95 7.62
N ALA A 113 0.12 -28.18 7.10
CA ALA A 113 0.42 -28.12 5.67
C ALA A 113 1.06 -29.44 5.20
N VAL A 114 0.64 -29.90 4.02
CA VAL A 114 1.14 -31.09 3.33
C VAL A 114 1.61 -30.65 1.95
N PRO A 115 2.94 -30.58 1.70
CA PRO A 115 3.47 -30.21 0.39
C PRO A 115 2.99 -31.15 -0.72
N ALA A 116 2.85 -30.62 -1.93
CA ALA A 116 2.53 -31.41 -3.12
C ALA A 116 3.56 -32.53 -3.36
N GLU A 117 3.16 -33.61 -4.03
CA GLU A 117 3.93 -34.86 -4.15
C GLU A 117 5.33 -34.69 -4.76
N GLU A 118 5.58 -33.59 -5.47
CA GLU A 118 6.86 -33.21 -6.09
C GLU A 118 7.89 -32.67 -5.08
N TYR A 119 7.49 -32.46 -3.83
CA TYR A 119 8.33 -31.95 -2.74
C TYR A 119 8.40 -32.93 -1.56
N THR A 120 9.50 -32.88 -0.82
CA THR A 120 9.68 -33.61 0.44
C THR A 120 10.28 -32.70 1.48
N LEU A 121 9.84 -32.81 2.73
CA LEU A 121 10.44 -32.07 3.84
C LEU A 121 11.82 -32.67 4.17
N ALA A 122 12.80 -31.81 4.49
CA ALA A 122 14.08 -32.23 5.03
C ALA A 122 13.90 -32.95 6.36
N ASP A 123 14.82 -33.85 6.69
CA ASP A 123 14.82 -34.55 7.96
C ASP A 123 14.81 -33.53 9.12
N ASN A 124 13.81 -33.65 10.01
CA ASN A 124 13.52 -32.77 11.15
C ASN A 124 12.82 -31.43 10.85
N LEU A 125 12.40 -31.14 9.61
CA LEU A 125 11.54 -29.99 9.32
C LEU A 125 10.07 -30.33 9.63
N THR A 126 9.45 -29.55 10.51
CA THR A 126 8.01 -29.67 10.80
C THR A 126 7.24 -28.76 9.86
N ALA A 127 6.18 -29.28 9.23
CA ALA A 127 5.31 -28.45 8.40
C ALA A 127 4.57 -27.38 9.25
N PRO A 128 4.40 -26.16 8.73
CA PRO A 128 3.62 -25.13 9.40
C PRO A 128 2.19 -25.58 9.61
N GLY A 129 1.57 -25.08 10.68
CA GLY A 129 0.20 -25.38 11.04
C GLY A 129 -0.49 -24.17 11.64
N ILE A 130 -1.82 -24.17 11.55
CA ILE A 130 -2.72 -23.14 12.07
C ILE A 130 -3.81 -23.80 12.91
N THR A 131 -4.18 -23.16 14.00
CA THR A 131 -5.26 -23.59 14.90
C THR A 131 -6.53 -22.79 14.62
N ILE A 132 -7.62 -23.50 14.33
CA ILE A 132 -8.95 -22.93 14.13
C ILE A 132 -9.85 -23.35 15.29
N THR A 133 -10.46 -22.38 15.98
CA THR A 133 -11.38 -22.64 17.08
C THR A 133 -12.83 -22.39 16.64
N VAL A 134 -13.65 -23.44 16.57
CA VAL A 134 -15.09 -23.33 16.26
C VAL A 134 -15.87 -23.01 17.53
N THR A 135 -16.64 -21.92 17.52
CA THR A 135 -17.46 -21.45 18.64
C THR A 135 -18.94 -21.87 18.48
N GLY A 136 -19.63 -22.22 19.57
CA GLY A 136 -21.00 -22.76 19.52
C GLY A 136 -22.08 -21.72 19.19
N ALA A 137 -23.12 -22.14 18.46
CA ALA A 137 -24.23 -21.28 18.05
C ALA A 137 -25.20 -20.95 19.19
N ASP A 138 -25.48 -19.65 19.39
CA ASP A 138 -26.59 -19.17 20.22
C ASP A 138 -27.93 -19.61 19.61
N LYS A 139 -28.67 -20.44 20.34
CA LYS A 139 -30.02 -20.89 19.97
C LYS A 139 -31.05 -19.96 20.59
N ASP A 140 -31.62 -19.03 19.81
CA ASP A 140 -32.99 -18.55 20.01
C ASP A 140 -33.49 -17.74 18.80
N ASN A 141 -34.28 -18.38 17.93
CA ASN A 141 -35.67 -18.01 17.57
C ASN A 141 -36.04 -18.46 16.12
N PRO A 142 -37.10 -19.26 15.89
CA PRO A 142 -37.29 -20.05 14.67
C PRO A 142 -38.37 -19.49 13.72
N LYS A 143 -38.23 -19.75 12.41
CA LYS A 143 -39.23 -20.44 11.54
C LYS A 143 -38.96 -20.22 10.03
N GLU A 144 -38.53 -21.28 9.37
CA GLU A 144 -38.84 -21.55 7.96
C GLU A 144 -39.33 -23.00 7.85
N ALA A 145 -40.56 -23.16 7.37
CA ALA A 145 -41.08 -24.39 6.78
C ALA A 145 -42.39 -24.02 6.07
N ASP A 146 -42.37 -24.00 4.73
CA ASP A 146 -43.22 -24.81 3.85
C ASP A 146 -43.42 -24.11 2.49
N GLU A 147 -42.97 -24.76 1.42
CA GLU A 147 -43.15 -24.36 0.03
C GLU A 147 -44.48 -24.94 -0.49
N THR A 148 -45.30 -24.16 -1.22
CA THR A 148 -46.08 -24.66 -2.37
C THR A 148 -46.76 -23.54 -3.20
N GLU A 149 -46.35 -23.48 -4.46
CA GLU A 149 -46.98 -23.02 -5.72
C GLU A 149 -48.19 -22.05 -5.80
N ALA A 150 -47.92 -20.97 -6.55
CA ALA A 150 -48.68 -20.42 -7.69
C ALA A 150 -49.81 -19.36 -7.51
N VAL A 151 -49.64 -18.31 -8.35
CA VAL A 151 -50.63 -17.39 -8.97
C VAL A 151 -50.76 -15.97 -8.37
N GLN A 152 -50.32 -15.02 -9.20
CA GLN A 152 -50.73 -13.60 -9.36
C GLN A 152 -50.19 -12.52 -8.41
N PHE A 153 -49.27 -11.73 -8.98
CA PHE A 153 -49.19 -10.26 -8.94
C PHE A 153 -49.82 -9.57 -7.72
N ASN A 154 -48.96 -9.14 -6.79
CA ASN A 154 -48.81 -7.72 -6.46
C ASN A 154 -47.55 -7.49 -5.62
N GLN A 155 -46.99 -6.30 -5.80
CA GLN A 155 -45.76 -5.75 -5.23
C GLN A 155 -45.60 -6.00 -3.72
N GLU A 156 -44.43 -6.47 -3.27
CA GLU A 156 -43.52 -5.77 -2.35
C GLU A 156 -42.47 -6.71 -1.72
N LYS A 157 -41.24 -6.18 -1.64
CA LYS A 157 -40.09 -6.55 -0.79
C LYS A 157 -39.30 -7.82 -1.13
N SER A 158 -38.26 -7.57 -1.92
CA SER A 158 -37.01 -8.32 -2.01
C SER A 158 -36.36 -8.54 -0.64
N VAL A 159 -36.05 -9.80 -0.34
CA VAL A 159 -35.08 -10.18 0.70
C VAL A 159 -33.79 -10.57 -0.02
N ASN A 160 -32.70 -9.89 0.33
CA ASN A 160 -31.33 -10.09 -0.16
C ASN A 160 -30.89 -11.54 0.03
N GLN A 161 -30.50 -12.19 -1.06
CA GLN A 161 -29.66 -13.40 -1.01
C GLN A 161 -28.20 -12.96 -0.83
N ASN A 162 -27.58 -13.40 0.26
CA ASN A 162 -26.15 -13.25 0.52
C ASN A 162 -25.35 -14.11 -0.46
N PHE A 163 -24.70 -13.49 -1.45
CA PHE A 163 -23.64 -14.12 -2.24
C PHE A 163 -22.30 -13.92 -1.51
N SER A 164 -21.74 -14.99 -0.95
CA SER A 164 -20.50 -14.94 -0.14
C SER A 164 -19.24 -15.04 -0.99
N ASN A 165 -18.31 -14.08 -0.84
CA ASN A 165 -16.84 -14.18 -0.92
C ASN A 165 -16.14 -15.02 -2.02
N GLN A 166 -16.77 -15.25 -3.18
CA GLN A 166 -16.04 -15.65 -4.40
C GLN A 166 -15.75 -14.38 -5.21
N PRO A 167 -14.53 -14.19 -5.77
CA PRO A 167 -14.34 -13.13 -6.75
C PRO A 167 -15.37 -13.34 -7.87
N PHE A 168 -16.04 -12.26 -8.28
CA PHE A 168 -17.00 -12.32 -9.36
C PHE A 168 -16.22 -12.43 -10.68
N SER A 169 -15.87 -13.67 -11.04
CA SER A 169 -15.04 -13.97 -12.20
C SER A 169 -15.89 -14.21 -13.44
N PHE A 170 -15.65 -13.43 -14.48
CA PHE A 170 -16.35 -13.50 -15.76
C PHE A 170 -15.37 -13.91 -16.87
N ASP A 171 -15.67 -15.02 -17.54
CA ASP A 171 -14.92 -15.45 -18.72
C ASP A 171 -15.35 -14.63 -19.93
N ILE A 172 -14.51 -13.71 -20.39
CA ILE A 172 -14.82 -12.79 -21.49
C ILE A 172 -15.16 -13.52 -22.80
N ALA A 173 -14.79 -14.80 -22.94
CA ALA A 173 -15.20 -15.63 -24.08
C ALA A 173 -16.71 -15.92 -24.11
N SER A 174 -17.42 -15.72 -23.00
CA SER A 174 -18.86 -16.01 -22.87
C SER A 174 -19.77 -14.83 -23.25
N GLY A 175 -19.22 -13.64 -23.46
CA GLY A 175 -20.01 -12.47 -23.86
C GLY A 175 -19.39 -11.14 -23.43
N SER A 176 -19.89 -10.05 -24.04
CA SER A 176 -19.58 -8.68 -23.59
C SER A 176 -20.07 -8.46 -22.16
N VAL A 177 -19.30 -7.68 -21.40
CA VAL A 177 -19.55 -7.37 -20.00
C VAL A 177 -19.97 -5.91 -19.86
N VAL A 178 -21.09 -5.65 -19.20
CA VAL A 178 -21.57 -4.30 -18.87
C VAL A 178 -21.67 -4.20 -17.35
N ILE A 179 -21.05 -3.16 -16.79
CA ILE A 179 -20.98 -2.86 -15.36
C ILE A 179 -21.65 -1.50 -15.15
N GLU A 180 -22.71 -1.48 -14.36
CA GLU A 180 -23.57 -0.30 -14.17
C GLU A 180 -24.21 -0.31 -12.78
N PRO A 181 -24.79 0.82 -12.32
CA PRO A 181 -25.42 0.88 -11.01
C PRO A 181 -26.59 -0.09 -10.91
N ASP A 182 -26.69 -0.77 -9.79
CA ASP A 182 -27.86 -1.58 -9.51
C ASP A 182 -29.06 -0.70 -9.11
N THR A 183 -29.97 -0.50 -10.07
CA THR A 183 -31.19 0.30 -9.89
C THR A 183 -32.24 -0.36 -8.98
N THR A 184 -32.03 -1.61 -8.55
CA THR A 184 -32.97 -2.33 -7.68
C THR A 184 -32.75 -2.11 -6.19
N SER A 185 -31.72 -1.32 -5.81
CA SER A 185 -31.36 -1.04 -4.41
C SER A 185 -30.96 -2.29 -3.61
N GLN A 186 -30.55 -3.36 -4.27
CA GLN A 186 -30.10 -4.60 -3.64
C GLN A 186 -28.57 -4.65 -3.48
N SER A 187 -27.84 -3.91 -4.33
CA SER A 187 -26.38 -3.78 -4.33
C SER A 187 -25.95 -2.43 -4.91
N ASP A 188 -24.64 -2.17 -4.99
CA ASP A 188 -24.09 -0.98 -5.65
C ASP A 188 -24.00 -1.18 -7.16
N ILE A 189 -23.56 -2.37 -7.59
CA ILE A 189 -23.21 -2.69 -8.97
C ILE A 189 -23.98 -3.91 -9.47
N GLN A 190 -24.48 -3.78 -10.70
CA GLN A 190 -25.00 -4.88 -11.50
C GLN A 190 -24.02 -5.18 -12.65
N VAL A 191 -23.71 -6.46 -12.86
CA VAL A 191 -22.87 -6.91 -13.99
C VAL A 191 -23.67 -7.78 -14.93
N THR A 192 -23.71 -7.39 -16.19
CA THR A 192 -24.37 -8.14 -17.27
C THR A 192 -23.33 -8.73 -18.20
N GLN A 193 -23.28 -10.07 -18.33
CA GLN A 193 -22.47 -10.75 -19.34
C GLN A 193 -23.37 -11.41 -20.39
N GLY A 194 -23.34 -10.91 -21.62
CA GLY A 194 -24.24 -11.39 -22.67
C GLY A 194 -25.72 -11.19 -22.30
N SER A 195 -26.45 -12.27 -22.05
CA SER A 195 -27.84 -12.25 -21.57
C SER A 195 -28.00 -12.52 -20.07
N THR A 196 -26.89 -12.76 -19.36
CA THR A 196 -26.89 -13.11 -17.94
C THR A 196 -26.67 -11.86 -17.11
N VAL A 197 -27.57 -11.59 -16.18
CA VAL A 197 -27.46 -10.45 -15.24
C VAL A 197 -27.14 -10.98 -13.85
N THR A 198 -26.06 -10.46 -13.28
CA THR A 198 -25.64 -10.69 -11.89
C THR A 198 -26.12 -9.53 -11.03
N ARG A 199 -26.76 -9.83 -9.90
CA ARG A 199 -27.11 -8.85 -8.85
C ARG A 199 -26.27 -9.15 -7.62
N GLY A 200 -25.82 -8.13 -6.88
CA GLY A 200 -25.14 -8.35 -5.60
C GLY A 200 -23.65 -8.00 -5.53
N ILE A 201 -23.12 -7.09 -6.35
CA ILE A 201 -21.69 -6.73 -6.29
C ILE A 201 -21.52 -5.39 -5.57
N ALA A 202 -20.72 -5.38 -4.49
CA ALA A 202 -20.36 -4.13 -3.82
C ALA A 202 -19.25 -3.41 -4.60
N SER A 203 -19.23 -2.08 -4.56
CA SER A 203 -18.18 -1.27 -5.19
C SER A 203 -16.76 -1.61 -4.69
N SER A 204 -16.65 -2.13 -3.46
CA SER A 204 -15.40 -2.61 -2.86
C SER A 204 -14.90 -3.94 -3.42
N ASP A 205 -15.77 -4.75 -4.02
CA ASP A 205 -15.41 -6.08 -4.49
C ASP A 205 -14.60 -6.02 -5.80
N THR A 206 -13.81 -7.06 -6.03
CA THR A 206 -13.03 -7.20 -7.28
C THR A 206 -13.80 -8.02 -8.30
N ILE A 207 -14.02 -7.45 -9.47
CA ILE A 207 -14.51 -8.13 -10.66
C ILE A 207 -13.31 -8.70 -11.41
N GLU A 208 -13.26 -10.01 -11.59
CA GLU A 208 -12.17 -10.63 -12.35
C GLU A 208 -12.62 -10.92 -13.78
N LEU A 209 -11.88 -10.39 -14.75
CA LEU A 209 -12.07 -10.70 -16.17
C LEU A 209 -10.93 -11.62 -16.61
N TYR A 210 -11.27 -12.79 -17.14
CA TYR A 210 -10.30 -13.75 -17.66
C TYR A 210 -10.75 -14.31 -19.01
N SER A 211 -9.84 -14.99 -19.72
CA SER A 211 -10.17 -15.72 -20.95
C SER A 211 -9.75 -17.18 -20.79
N SER A 212 -10.71 -18.10 -20.78
CA SER A 212 -10.43 -19.55 -20.71
C SER A 212 -9.76 -20.08 -21.99
N SER A 213 -10.04 -19.43 -23.13
CA SER A 213 -9.57 -19.86 -24.45
C SER A 213 -8.18 -19.33 -24.83
N GLY A 214 -7.76 -18.19 -24.22
CA GLY A 214 -6.59 -17.41 -24.65
C GLY A 214 -6.71 -16.81 -26.07
N ALA A 215 -7.81 -17.07 -26.79
CA ALA A 215 -8.05 -16.58 -28.13
C ALA A 215 -8.62 -15.16 -28.12
N THR A 216 -8.52 -14.46 -29.26
CA THR A 216 -9.21 -13.19 -29.46
C THR A 216 -10.72 -13.40 -29.50
N VAL A 217 -11.43 -12.72 -28.61
CA VAL A 217 -12.90 -12.81 -28.50
C VAL A 217 -13.58 -11.56 -29.08
N ASN A 218 -14.74 -11.75 -29.71
CA ASN A 218 -15.51 -10.66 -30.32
C ASN A 218 -16.47 -10.00 -29.32
N HIS A 219 -15.94 -9.48 -28.22
CA HIS A 219 -16.70 -8.93 -27.11
C HIS A 219 -16.15 -7.56 -26.67
N SER A 220 -16.74 -6.95 -25.65
CA SER A 220 -16.34 -5.64 -25.13
C SER A 220 -16.65 -5.56 -23.63
N VAL A 221 -16.02 -4.60 -22.95
CA VAL A 221 -16.30 -4.25 -21.55
C VAL A 221 -16.79 -2.81 -21.50
N MET A 222 -17.86 -2.55 -20.76
CA MET A 222 -18.41 -1.20 -20.59
C MET A 222 -18.71 -0.94 -19.12
N VAL A 223 -18.19 0.17 -18.59
CA VAL A 223 -18.44 0.68 -17.24
C VAL A 223 -19.12 2.04 -17.36
N ARG A 224 -20.30 2.19 -16.75
CA ARG A 224 -21.14 3.39 -16.88
C ARG A 224 -21.98 3.67 -15.63
N GLY A 225 -22.72 4.78 -15.65
CA GLY A 225 -23.67 5.18 -14.61
C GLY A 225 -23.07 5.74 -13.31
N GLY A 226 -21.80 6.15 -13.32
CA GLY A 226 -21.15 6.75 -12.15
C GLY A 226 -20.72 5.75 -11.09
N VAL A 227 -20.35 4.53 -11.52
CA VAL A 227 -19.87 3.48 -10.61
C VAL A 227 -18.39 3.64 -10.31
N GLU A 228 -17.98 3.28 -9.10
CA GLU A 228 -16.59 3.05 -8.72
C GLU A 228 -16.36 1.56 -8.57
N THR A 229 -15.37 0.99 -9.29
CA THR A 229 -15.20 -0.47 -9.31
C THR A 229 -13.75 -0.91 -9.52
N ASN A 230 -13.39 -2.05 -8.90
CA ASN A 230 -12.11 -2.70 -9.04
C ASN A 230 -12.21 -3.86 -10.03
N ILE A 231 -11.37 -3.85 -11.07
CA ILE A 231 -11.37 -4.86 -12.13
C ILE A 231 -9.96 -5.46 -12.23
N THR A 232 -9.84 -6.78 -12.14
CA THR A 232 -8.59 -7.49 -12.46
C THR A 232 -8.70 -8.13 -13.84
N ALA A 233 -7.86 -7.72 -14.78
CA ALA A 233 -7.76 -8.32 -16.11
C ALA A 233 -6.64 -9.37 -16.13
N LYS A 234 -7.02 -10.65 -16.32
CA LYS A 234 -6.14 -11.81 -16.33
C LYS A 234 -6.12 -12.46 -17.73
N GLY A 235 -5.24 -11.97 -18.60
CA GLY A 235 -5.05 -12.58 -19.92
C GLY A 235 -6.20 -12.35 -20.91
N ILE A 236 -6.91 -11.23 -20.82
CA ILE A 236 -8.02 -10.93 -21.75
C ILE A 236 -7.49 -10.58 -23.14
N ASN A 237 -8.18 -11.02 -24.19
CA ASN A 237 -7.84 -10.70 -25.58
C ASN A 237 -9.12 -10.32 -26.32
N ILE A 238 -9.43 -9.04 -26.32
CA ILE A 238 -10.71 -8.48 -26.76
C ILE A 238 -10.53 -7.81 -28.12
N LYS A 239 -11.42 -8.14 -29.05
CA LYS A 239 -11.67 -7.35 -30.26
C LYS A 239 -13.14 -6.99 -30.30
N SER A 240 -13.44 -5.71 -30.09
CA SER A 240 -14.83 -5.25 -30.05
C SER A 240 -15.60 -5.69 -31.30
N PRO A 241 -16.85 -6.20 -31.19
CA PRO A 241 -17.66 -6.47 -32.37
C PRO A 241 -18.03 -5.16 -33.07
N SER A 242 -18.22 -4.09 -32.30
CA SER A 242 -18.50 -2.73 -32.75
C SER A 242 -18.21 -1.75 -31.61
N GLY A 243 -17.53 -0.65 -31.88
CA GLY A 243 -17.26 0.36 -30.87
C GLY A 243 -15.92 0.17 -30.15
N ASP A 244 -15.83 0.71 -28.94
CA ASP A 244 -14.64 0.61 -28.09
C ASP A 244 -14.43 -0.82 -27.57
N GLY A 245 -13.19 -1.18 -27.24
CA GLY A 245 -12.88 -2.48 -26.65
C GLY A 245 -13.24 -2.52 -25.16
N PHE A 246 -12.83 -1.50 -24.42
CA PHE A 246 -13.14 -1.27 -23.02
C PHE A 246 -13.56 0.20 -22.88
N SER A 247 -14.71 0.51 -22.26
CA SER A 247 -15.15 1.90 -22.09
C SER A 247 -15.51 2.25 -20.66
N ILE A 248 -15.11 3.46 -20.24
CA ILE A 248 -15.43 4.05 -18.94
C ILE A 248 -16.11 5.39 -19.22
N THR A 249 -17.36 5.49 -18.82
CA THR A 249 -18.26 6.58 -19.20
C THR A 249 -19.09 7.06 -18.02
N GLU A 250 -19.80 8.18 -18.21
CA GLU A 250 -20.81 8.67 -17.27
C GLU A 250 -20.27 8.86 -15.84
N ASN A 251 -19.10 9.52 -15.71
CA ASN A 251 -18.47 9.82 -14.42
C ASN A 251 -18.11 8.58 -13.58
N SER A 252 -17.74 7.47 -14.24
CA SER A 252 -17.33 6.24 -13.55
C SER A 252 -15.82 6.21 -13.29
N THR A 253 -15.42 5.53 -12.21
CA THR A 253 -14.01 5.32 -11.84
C THR A 253 -13.68 3.83 -11.86
N VAL A 254 -12.62 3.45 -12.57
CA VAL A 254 -12.15 2.06 -12.64
C VAL A 254 -10.71 1.97 -12.19
N THR A 255 -10.46 1.09 -11.21
CA THR A 255 -9.12 0.59 -10.91
C THR A 255 -8.92 -0.72 -11.65
N LEU A 256 -8.07 -0.72 -12.68
CA LEU A 256 -7.75 -1.85 -13.54
C LEU A 256 -6.39 -2.45 -13.15
N THR A 257 -6.41 -3.57 -12.44
CA THR A 257 -5.20 -4.36 -12.16
C THR A 257 -4.91 -5.29 -13.32
N ILE A 258 -3.74 -5.15 -13.94
CA ILE A 258 -3.34 -5.98 -15.09
C ILE A 258 -2.44 -7.13 -14.65
N VAL A 259 -2.83 -8.37 -14.98
CA VAL A 259 -2.08 -9.59 -14.71
C VAL A 259 -1.84 -10.33 -16.02
N GLY A 260 -0.59 -10.66 -16.31
CA GLY A 260 -0.20 -11.30 -17.57
C GLY A 260 -0.43 -10.41 -18.80
N ASN A 261 -0.61 -11.03 -19.97
CA ASN A 261 -0.73 -10.31 -21.25
C ASN A 261 -2.18 -10.04 -21.62
N ASN A 262 -2.56 -8.76 -21.67
CA ASN A 262 -3.91 -8.31 -21.99
C ASN A 262 -3.92 -7.50 -23.29
N TYR A 263 -4.87 -7.78 -24.18
CA TYR A 263 -5.01 -7.14 -25.48
C TYR A 263 -6.43 -6.60 -25.64
N ILE A 264 -6.57 -5.33 -25.99
CA ILE A 264 -7.87 -4.67 -26.15
C ILE A 264 -7.87 -3.91 -27.48
N THR A 265 -8.71 -4.34 -28.42
CA THR A 265 -8.79 -3.77 -29.77
C THR A 265 -10.19 -3.24 -30.04
N ALA A 266 -10.28 -1.97 -30.42
CA ALA A 266 -11.52 -1.33 -30.87
C ALA A 266 -11.98 -1.86 -32.24
N SER A 267 -13.24 -1.65 -32.58
CA SER A 267 -13.77 -1.92 -33.92
C SER A 267 -14.38 -0.68 -34.54
N GLY A 268 -13.75 -0.22 -35.62
CA GLY A 268 -14.13 0.97 -36.36
C GLY A 268 -13.06 2.06 -36.29
N SER A 269 -13.25 3.10 -37.12
CA SER A 269 -12.26 4.18 -37.22
C SER A 269 -12.33 5.18 -36.08
N TYR A 270 -13.45 5.28 -35.36
CA TYR A 270 -13.73 6.41 -34.45
C TYR A 270 -13.77 6.01 -32.97
N TYR A 271 -13.29 4.83 -32.62
CA TYR A 271 -13.40 4.23 -31.28
C TYR A 271 -12.03 3.95 -30.67
N ALA A 272 -11.92 4.05 -29.36
CA ALA A 272 -10.69 3.81 -28.61
C ALA A 272 -10.53 2.34 -28.21
N GLY A 273 -9.28 1.90 -28.01
CA GLY A 273 -9.03 0.59 -27.42
C GLY A 273 -9.61 0.55 -26.01
N VAL A 274 -9.15 1.48 -25.17
CA VAL A 274 -9.72 1.82 -23.87
C VAL A 274 -10.21 3.27 -23.89
N LEU A 275 -11.53 3.46 -23.87
CA LEU A 275 -12.18 4.77 -23.84
C LEU A 275 -12.29 5.29 -22.40
N VAL A 276 -11.84 6.53 -22.19
CA VAL A 276 -12.03 7.27 -20.93
C VAL A 276 -12.66 8.63 -21.25
N LEU A 277 -13.96 8.76 -21.04
CA LEU A 277 -14.69 10.02 -21.31
C LEU A 277 -14.40 11.08 -20.24
N PRO A 278 -14.70 12.38 -20.52
CA PRO A 278 -14.64 13.43 -19.51
C PRO A 278 -15.35 13.04 -18.21
N GLU A 279 -14.81 13.51 -17.08
CA GLU A 279 -15.25 13.20 -15.71
C GLU A 279 -15.02 11.74 -15.26
N SER A 280 -14.76 10.81 -16.18
CA SER A 280 -14.43 9.42 -15.84
C SER A 280 -12.95 9.25 -15.52
N THR A 281 -12.62 8.24 -14.71
CA THR A 281 -11.25 7.97 -14.27
C THR A 281 -10.84 6.52 -14.53
N LEU A 282 -9.66 6.33 -15.12
CA LEU A 282 -8.97 5.06 -15.22
C LEU A 282 -7.71 5.09 -14.37
N ILE A 283 -7.55 4.11 -13.49
CA ILE A 283 -6.32 3.85 -12.72
C ILE A 283 -5.81 2.48 -13.14
N ILE A 284 -4.55 2.38 -13.56
CA ILE A 284 -3.92 1.12 -13.97
C ILE A 284 -2.89 0.71 -12.92
N GLU A 285 -3.06 -0.49 -12.38
CA GLU A 285 -2.18 -1.12 -11.39
C GLU A 285 -1.44 -2.32 -11.98
N ASP A 286 -0.18 -2.52 -11.58
CA ASP A 286 0.59 -3.70 -11.97
C ASP A 286 0.31 -4.88 -11.03
N GLY A 287 -0.25 -5.96 -11.56
CA GLY A 287 -0.47 -7.21 -10.82
C GLY A 287 0.74 -8.15 -10.77
N GLY A 288 1.96 -7.68 -11.11
CA GLY A 288 3.20 -8.44 -11.04
C GLY A 288 3.84 -8.72 -12.40
N GLY A 289 4.13 -7.68 -13.18
CA GLY A 289 4.66 -7.78 -14.54
C GLY A 289 3.57 -7.79 -15.62
N GLY A 290 2.44 -7.17 -15.35
CA GLY A 290 1.31 -7.08 -16.28
C GLY A 290 1.65 -6.34 -17.57
N TYR A 291 1.11 -6.82 -18.68
CA TYR A 291 1.19 -6.21 -20.00
C TYR A 291 -0.21 -5.87 -20.50
N LEU A 292 -0.38 -4.64 -21.00
CA LEU A 292 -1.62 -4.19 -21.62
C LEU A 292 -1.32 -3.56 -22.96
N GLU A 293 -1.90 -4.09 -24.03
CA GLU A 293 -1.87 -3.49 -25.35
C GLU A 293 -3.27 -3.03 -25.78
N ALA A 294 -3.42 -1.73 -25.97
CA ALA A 294 -4.68 -1.10 -26.33
C ALA A 294 -4.60 -0.49 -27.73
N TYR A 295 -5.44 -0.98 -28.64
CA TYR A 295 -5.46 -0.61 -30.05
C TYR A 295 -6.72 0.17 -30.40
N GLY A 296 -6.56 1.47 -30.61
CA GLY A 296 -7.58 2.40 -31.07
C GLY A 296 -7.74 2.47 -32.58
N GLY A 297 -8.85 3.04 -33.01
CA GLY A 297 -9.19 3.27 -34.41
C GLY A 297 -8.33 4.33 -35.11
N ASN A 298 -8.75 4.70 -36.31
CA ASN A 298 -8.12 5.74 -37.13
C ASN A 298 -8.28 7.16 -36.59
N TYR A 299 -9.11 7.45 -35.61
CA TYR A 299 -9.35 8.81 -35.15
C TYR A 299 -9.44 8.86 -33.62
N SER A 300 -8.90 7.88 -32.91
CA SER A 300 -9.14 7.70 -31.48
C SER A 300 -7.94 7.06 -30.80
N ALA A 301 -7.83 7.26 -29.49
CA ALA A 301 -6.68 6.84 -28.72
C ALA A 301 -6.60 5.32 -28.55
N GLY A 302 -5.39 4.82 -28.31
CA GLY A 302 -5.21 3.48 -27.75
C GLY A 302 -5.85 3.43 -26.37
N ILE A 303 -5.46 4.37 -25.50
CA ILE A 303 -6.10 4.63 -24.20
C ILE A 303 -6.41 6.13 -24.12
N GLY A 304 -7.66 6.49 -23.93
CA GLY A 304 -8.07 7.89 -23.76
C GLY A 304 -9.34 8.24 -24.51
N GLY A 305 -9.36 9.38 -25.19
CA GLY A 305 -10.56 9.90 -25.83
C GLY A 305 -10.82 9.32 -27.23
N ALA A 306 -12.08 9.34 -27.64
CA ALA A 306 -12.50 8.92 -28.98
C ALA A 306 -13.37 9.99 -29.68
N THR A 307 -13.13 10.16 -30.98
CA THR A 307 -13.80 11.19 -31.79
C THR A 307 -15.27 10.95 -32.03
N SER A 308 -15.77 9.71 -31.86
CA SER A 308 -17.20 9.41 -31.99
C SER A 308 -18.06 10.04 -30.88
N TYR A 309 -17.45 10.54 -29.80
CA TYR A 309 -18.15 11.05 -28.62
C TYR A 309 -18.02 12.56 -28.46
N ASP A 310 -17.02 13.04 -27.71
CA ASP A 310 -16.85 14.46 -27.36
C ASP A 310 -15.63 15.08 -28.04
N GLY A 311 -15.54 14.92 -29.36
CA GLY A 311 -14.42 15.47 -30.14
C GLY A 311 -13.05 14.91 -29.75
N GLY A 312 -13.01 13.72 -29.12
CA GLY A 312 -11.79 13.10 -28.63
C GLY A 312 -11.36 13.55 -27.23
N LYS A 313 -12.15 14.35 -26.50
CA LYS A 313 -11.83 14.71 -25.11
C LYS A 313 -11.71 13.48 -24.21
N CYS A 314 -10.89 13.61 -23.19
CA CYS A 314 -10.56 12.53 -22.29
C CYS A 314 -10.66 12.95 -20.81
N GLY A 315 -11.00 12.00 -19.94
CA GLY A 315 -11.00 12.16 -18.50
C GLY A 315 -9.61 11.97 -17.87
N LYS A 316 -9.58 11.39 -16.67
CA LYS A 316 -8.35 11.17 -15.90
C LYS A 316 -7.78 9.77 -16.15
N ILE A 317 -6.47 9.70 -16.39
CA ILE A 317 -5.73 8.44 -16.55
C ILE A 317 -4.57 8.43 -15.55
N VAL A 318 -4.49 7.42 -14.70
CA VAL A 318 -3.39 7.18 -13.76
C VAL A 318 -2.74 5.85 -14.07
N ILE A 319 -1.42 5.81 -14.20
CA ILE A 319 -0.64 4.61 -14.46
C ILE A 319 0.37 4.43 -13.32
N ASN A 320 0.15 3.44 -12.46
CA ASN A 320 1.01 3.17 -11.32
C ASN A 320 2.13 2.17 -11.63
N GLY A 321 1.95 1.31 -12.63
CA GLY A 321 2.97 0.34 -13.05
C GLY A 321 2.59 -0.46 -14.31
N GLY A 322 3.36 -1.52 -14.60
CA GLY A 322 3.12 -2.43 -15.72
C GLY A 322 3.76 -1.99 -17.05
N ASN A 323 3.59 -2.81 -18.09
CA ASN A 323 4.03 -2.51 -19.45
C ASN A 323 2.83 -2.20 -20.34
N ILE A 324 2.62 -0.92 -20.61
CA ILE A 324 1.47 -0.40 -21.33
C ILE A 324 1.88 -0.01 -22.74
N VAL A 325 1.20 -0.58 -23.73
CA VAL A 325 1.41 -0.32 -25.14
C VAL A 325 0.14 0.29 -25.72
N CYS A 326 0.24 1.54 -26.13
CA CYS A 326 -0.87 2.25 -26.77
C CYS A 326 -0.61 2.29 -28.29
N CYS A 327 -1.62 1.90 -29.06
CA CYS A 327 -1.59 1.88 -30.51
C CYS A 327 -2.77 2.66 -31.07
N ALA A 328 -2.53 3.57 -32.02
CA ALA A 328 -3.59 4.29 -32.73
C ALA A 328 -3.17 4.64 -34.16
N ASN A 329 -4.15 4.82 -35.05
CA ASN A 329 -3.90 4.92 -36.49
C ASN A 329 -3.79 6.35 -37.05
N LYS A 330 -4.80 7.24 -37.03
CA LYS A 330 -4.67 8.59 -37.63
C LYS A 330 -5.15 9.70 -36.65
N TRP A 331 -4.65 10.93 -36.82
CA TRP A 331 -5.24 12.23 -36.42
C TRP A 331 -5.56 12.50 -34.93
N ASN A 332 -5.48 11.52 -34.03
CA ASN A 332 -5.72 11.71 -32.59
C ASN A 332 -4.50 11.27 -31.77
N ALA A 333 -4.50 11.59 -30.48
CA ALA A 333 -3.48 11.17 -29.52
C ALA A 333 -3.44 9.64 -29.40
N ILE A 334 -2.26 9.06 -29.23
CA ILE A 334 -2.11 7.63 -28.97
C ILE A 334 -2.49 7.33 -27.51
N LEU A 335 -2.12 8.22 -26.59
CA LEU A 335 -2.51 8.23 -25.19
C LEU A 335 -3.14 9.58 -24.82
N GLY A 336 -4.32 9.55 -24.20
CA GLY A 336 -5.04 10.73 -23.75
C GLY A 336 -5.97 11.34 -24.80
N GLY A 337 -6.00 12.67 -24.82
CA GLY A 337 -6.88 13.49 -25.66
C GLY A 337 -6.97 14.92 -25.11
N PRO A 338 -7.71 15.83 -25.76
CA PRO A 338 -7.95 17.16 -25.21
C PRO A 338 -8.57 17.06 -23.80
N ASN A 339 -8.12 17.92 -22.88
CA ASN A 339 -8.53 17.96 -21.48
C ASN A 339 -8.11 16.75 -20.61
N ALA A 340 -7.30 15.82 -21.13
CA ALA A 340 -6.88 14.67 -20.33
C ALA A 340 -6.03 15.10 -19.14
N HIS A 341 -6.25 14.48 -17.98
CA HIS A 341 -5.36 14.58 -16.83
C HIS A 341 -4.61 13.25 -16.69
N ILE A 342 -3.34 13.23 -17.05
CA ILE A 342 -2.54 12.00 -17.11
C ILE A 342 -1.50 12.04 -16.00
N THR A 343 -1.45 10.98 -15.18
CA THR A 343 -0.42 10.79 -14.14
C THR A 343 0.26 9.45 -14.35
N ILE A 344 1.59 9.45 -14.39
CA ILE A 344 2.41 8.25 -14.55
C ILE A 344 3.36 8.18 -13.36
N ASN A 345 3.11 7.22 -12.46
CA ASN A 345 3.91 7.00 -11.25
C ASN A 345 4.99 5.93 -11.46
N GLY A 346 4.83 5.02 -12.41
CA GLY A 346 5.75 3.91 -12.64
C GLY A 346 5.44 3.11 -13.92
N GLY A 347 6.21 2.04 -14.13
CA GLY A 347 6.05 1.14 -15.30
C GLY A 347 6.69 1.64 -16.59
N LYS A 348 6.37 0.97 -17.70
CA LYS A 348 6.81 1.32 -19.05
C LYS A 348 5.60 1.63 -19.93
N VAL A 349 5.52 2.85 -20.45
CA VAL A 349 4.46 3.29 -21.36
C VAL A 349 5.06 3.53 -22.75
N THR A 350 4.58 2.80 -23.75
CA THR A 350 5.09 2.86 -25.12
C THR A 350 3.98 3.19 -26.11
N ASN A 351 4.15 4.27 -26.86
CA ASN A 351 3.27 4.63 -27.96
C ASN A 351 3.86 4.11 -29.28
N ILE A 352 3.23 3.11 -29.90
CA ILE A 352 3.76 2.51 -31.13
C ILE A 352 3.39 3.36 -32.36
N ARG A 353 4.41 3.71 -33.13
CA ARG A 353 4.33 4.45 -34.40
C ARG A 353 3.63 3.61 -35.47
N SER A 354 2.44 4.02 -35.91
CA SER A 354 1.83 3.51 -37.17
C SER A 354 2.20 4.41 -38.36
N LYS A 355 2.35 3.82 -39.56
CA LYS A 355 2.90 4.42 -40.80
C LYS A 355 2.06 5.55 -41.45
N ALA A 356 1.02 6.04 -40.79
CA ALA A 356 0.04 6.98 -41.38
C ALA A 356 0.25 8.43 -40.94
N ASP A 357 -0.10 9.39 -41.80
CA ASP A 357 0.16 10.84 -41.62
C ASP A 357 -0.61 11.49 -40.45
N TYR A 358 0.04 12.46 -39.79
CA TYR A 358 -0.43 13.36 -38.71
C TYR A 358 -0.89 12.69 -37.40
N LYS A 359 0.00 12.59 -36.40
CA LYS A 359 -0.30 11.96 -35.10
C LYS A 359 0.41 12.58 -33.91
N LYS A 360 -0.35 12.75 -32.82
CA LYS A 360 0.16 13.13 -31.50
C LYS A 360 0.49 11.88 -30.69
N GLY A 361 1.64 11.86 -30.02
CA GLY A 361 1.98 10.76 -29.11
C GLY A 361 1.09 10.79 -27.87
N ILE A 362 1.38 11.72 -26.97
CA ILE A 362 0.59 12.00 -25.77
C ILE A 362 -0.11 13.34 -25.94
N GLN A 363 -1.41 13.40 -25.64
CA GLN A 363 -2.14 14.67 -25.56
C GLN A 363 -2.83 14.78 -24.20
N ALA A 364 -2.62 15.90 -23.51
CA ALA A 364 -3.21 16.15 -22.20
C ALA A 364 -3.46 17.65 -21.96
N ASP A 365 -4.26 17.98 -20.96
CA ASP A 365 -4.19 19.31 -20.33
C ASP A 365 -3.06 19.33 -19.31
N ILE A 366 -3.04 18.32 -18.44
CA ILE A 366 -2.04 18.11 -17.41
C ILE A 366 -1.39 16.74 -17.59
N LEU A 367 -0.07 16.70 -17.71
CA LEU A 367 0.74 15.49 -17.67
C LEU A 367 1.64 15.52 -16.42
N ILE A 368 1.55 14.52 -15.56
CA ILE A 368 2.41 14.38 -14.38
C ILE A 368 3.23 13.10 -14.54
N LEU A 369 4.55 13.21 -14.43
CA LEU A 369 5.48 12.08 -14.47
C LEU A 369 6.27 12.04 -13.15
N ASN A 370 5.91 11.11 -12.28
CA ASN A 370 6.58 10.89 -11.00
C ASN A 370 7.62 9.76 -11.08
N GLY A 371 7.52 8.86 -12.07
CA GLY A 371 8.39 7.69 -12.20
C GLY A 371 8.15 6.89 -13.48
N GLY A 372 8.92 5.82 -13.69
CA GLY A 372 8.78 4.93 -14.85
C GLY A 372 9.46 5.40 -16.14
N THR A 373 9.18 4.74 -17.26
CA THR A 373 9.73 5.04 -18.59
C THR A 373 8.60 5.27 -19.59
N VAL A 374 8.61 6.43 -20.25
CA VAL A 374 7.61 6.81 -21.25
C VAL A 374 8.29 7.02 -22.60
N VAL A 375 7.81 6.32 -23.63
CA VAL A 375 8.24 6.49 -25.02
C VAL A 375 7.07 7.02 -25.84
N ALA A 376 7.07 8.33 -26.06
CA ALA A 376 6.05 9.06 -26.79
C ALA A 376 6.45 9.25 -28.26
N GLY A 377 6.17 8.25 -29.11
CA GLY A 377 6.39 8.36 -30.55
C GLY A 377 5.22 9.07 -31.27
N GLY A 378 5.49 10.18 -31.96
CA GLY A 378 4.57 10.82 -32.91
C GLY A 378 4.93 10.52 -34.38
N HIS A 379 4.09 10.97 -35.31
CA HIS A 379 4.39 10.94 -36.76
C HIS A 379 3.91 12.24 -37.41
N PHE A 380 4.85 13.04 -37.93
CA PHE A 380 4.67 14.40 -38.49
C PHE A 380 4.13 15.50 -37.55
N ASP A 381 3.54 15.16 -36.41
CA ASP A 381 3.03 16.09 -35.40
C ASP A 381 3.77 15.89 -34.06
N LYS A 382 3.33 16.56 -32.99
CA LYS A 382 3.97 16.58 -31.67
C LYS A 382 4.00 15.21 -30.99
N GLY A 383 5.15 14.82 -30.46
CA GLY A 383 5.26 13.63 -29.62
C GLY A 383 4.52 13.80 -28.31
N ILE A 384 4.53 15.02 -27.76
CA ILE A 384 3.81 15.38 -26.55
C ILE A 384 3.16 16.75 -26.74
N GLU A 385 1.86 16.83 -26.54
CA GLU A 385 1.12 18.08 -26.49
C GLU A 385 0.37 18.17 -25.16
N CYS A 386 0.79 19.09 -24.32
CA CYS A 386 0.11 19.39 -23.06
C CYS A 386 -0.03 20.90 -22.85
N ASN A 387 -0.94 21.33 -21.98
CA ASN A 387 -0.91 22.71 -21.48
C ASN A 387 0.15 22.82 -20.37
N THR A 388 0.16 21.90 -19.42
CA THR A 388 1.19 21.80 -18.37
C THR A 388 1.71 20.36 -18.24
N ALA A 389 3.02 20.21 -18.15
CA ALA A 389 3.67 18.96 -17.79
C ALA A 389 4.49 19.17 -16.51
N ILE A 390 4.28 18.32 -15.50
CA ILE A 390 5.00 18.28 -14.23
C ILE A 390 5.89 17.04 -14.25
N ILE A 391 7.20 17.22 -14.26
CA ILE A 391 8.20 16.14 -14.35
C ILE A 391 8.98 16.07 -13.04
N ASP A 392 8.60 15.12 -12.18
CA ASP A 392 9.09 14.94 -10.81
C ASP A 392 9.95 13.69 -10.64
N GLY A 393 9.94 12.82 -11.65
CA GLY A 393 10.79 11.63 -11.76
C GLY A 393 10.62 10.93 -13.11
N GLY A 394 11.15 9.70 -13.23
CA GLY A 394 11.03 8.87 -14.44
C GLY A 394 11.89 9.31 -15.64
N SER A 395 11.67 8.68 -16.79
CA SER A 395 12.38 8.94 -18.05
C SER A 395 11.38 9.13 -19.19
N LEU A 396 11.57 10.17 -20.01
CA LEU A 396 10.67 10.55 -21.09
C LEU A 396 11.43 10.66 -22.42
N TYR A 397 11.05 9.84 -23.39
CA TYR A 397 11.67 9.76 -24.71
C TYR A 397 10.66 10.13 -25.80
N THR A 398 11.01 11.06 -26.69
CA THR A 398 10.17 11.45 -27.83
C THR A 398 11.04 11.87 -29.01
N HIS A 399 10.68 11.46 -30.23
CA HIS A 399 11.42 11.83 -31.45
C HIS A 399 10.75 12.96 -32.23
N ASN A 400 9.81 13.63 -31.59
CA ASN A 400 8.88 14.57 -32.19
C ASN A 400 8.77 15.82 -31.31
N GLU A 401 8.32 16.92 -31.89
CA GLU A 401 8.14 18.18 -31.18
C GLU A 401 7.31 18.02 -29.91
N ILE A 402 7.63 18.82 -28.90
CA ILE A 402 6.85 18.93 -27.67
C ILE A 402 6.23 20.31 -27.59
N SER A 403 5.07 20.42 -26.96
CA SER A 403 4.50 21.73 -26.62
C SER A 403 3.80 21.70 -25.28
N GLY A 404 3.87 22.83 -24.58
CA GLY A 404 3.30 23.02 -23.26
C GLY A 404 4.28 23.71 -22.32
N ASN A 405 3.80 24.04 -21.13
CA ASN A 405 4.64 24.49 -20.04
C ASN A 405 5.19 23.28 -19.28
N PHE A 406 6.49 23.03 -19.35
CA PHE A 406 7.13 21.93 -18.63
C PHE A 406 7.79 22.47 -17.37
N ILE A 407 7.39 21.94 -16.22
CA ILE A 407 7.86 22.33 -14.88
C ILE A 407 8.19 21.09 -14.04
N ASN A 408 8.96 21.25 -12.98
CA ASN A 408 9.14 20.22 -11.95
C ASN A 408 8.16 20.43 -10.79
N GLY A 409 8.24 19.59 -9.76
CA GLY A 409 7.30 19.55 -8.63
C GLY A 409 7.43 20.75 -7.70
N ALA A 410 8.54 21.48 -7.83
CA ALA A 410 8.75 22.77 -7.20
C ALA A 410 8.19 23.95 -8.05
N GLY A 411 7.57 23.67 -9.20
CA GLY A 411 7.01 24.68 -10.11
C GLY A 411 8.04 25.41 -10.97
N LEU A 412 9.29 24.93 -11.02
CA LEU A 412 10.37 25.54 -11.81
C LEU A 412 10.37 25.00 -13.24
N PRO A 413 10.65 25.83 -14.26
CA PRO A 413 10.75 25.37 -15.65
C PRO A 413 11.76 24.22 -15.81
N VAL A 414 11.35 23.16 -16.50
CA VAL A 414 12.26 22.10 -16.97
C VAL A 414 12.82 22.57 -18.31
N SER A 415 14.15 22.59 -18.46
CA SER A 415 14.77 22.94 -19.74
C SER A 415 14.28 21.97 -20.82
N GLN A 416 13.76 22.48 -21.94
CA GLN A 416 13.25 21.65 -23.04
C GLN A 416 14.32 20.70 -23.61
N ASN A 417 15.61 21.01 -23.43
CA ASN A 417 16.75 20.14 -23.75
C ASN A 417 16.87 18.89 -22.86
N ARG A 418 16.10 18.76 -21.76
CA ARG A 418 15.98 17.55 -20.93
C ARG A 418 14.96 16.54 -21.47
N ILE A 419 14.31 16.84 -22.59
CA ILE A 419 13.35 15.97 -23.27
C ILE A 419 14.02 15.55 -24.59
N ASP A 420 14.60 14.35 -24.58
CA ASP A 420 15.56 13.87 -25.59
C ASP A 420 14.89 13.71 -26.97
N ALA A 421 15.07 14.70 -27.85
CA ALA A 421 14.45 14.76 -29.18
C ALA A 421 15.24 14.03 -30.29
N SER A 422 16.32 13.31 -29.97
CA SER A 422 17.22 12.79 -31.01
C SER A 422 17.81 11.41 -30.69
N SER A 423 17.10 10.33 -31.03
CA SER A 423 17.74 9.02 -31.29
C SER A 423 16.84 8.01 -32.04
N VAL A 424 16.71 8.12 -33.36
CA VAL A 424 16.36 6.94 -34.20
C VAL A 424 17.47 6.66 -35.19
N TYR A 425 18.12 5.51 -35.04
CA TYR A 425 18.45 4.67 -36.20
C TYR A 425 18.18 3.19 -35.87
N GLY A 426 17.24 2.61 -36.61
CA GLY A 426 17.13 1.18 -36.84
C GLY A 426 17.42 0.88 -38.31
N PRO A 427 17.94 -0.32 -38.64
CA PRO A 427 18.59 -0.61 -39.91
C PRO A 427 17.55 -0.91 -40.99
N ASN A 428 17.42 -0.03 -41.99
CA ASN A 428 17.22 -0.32 -43.42
C ASN A 428 16.71 0.93 -44.16
N GLU A 429 17.39 1.27 -45.26
CA GLU A 429 17.05 2.22 -46.35
C GLU A 429 17.38 3.73 -46.20
N MET A 430 18.67 4.07 -46.42
CA MET A 430 19.27 4.81 -47.56
C MET A 430 18.76 6.19 -48.11
N VAL A 431 19.51 7.26 -47.74
CA VAL A 431 20.18 8.40 -48.48
C VAL A 431 19.42 9.35 -49.45
N ASN A 432 19.73 10.65 -49.67
CA ASN A 432 20.96 11.52 -49.73
C ASN A 432 20.55 13.03 -49.74
N ALA A 433 21.37 14.09 -49.66
CA ALA A 433 22.73 14.46 -49.17
C ALA A 433 23.01 15.89 -49.70
N GLY A 434 23.75 16.75 -48.99
CA GLY A 434 24.12 18.06 -49.56
C GLY A 434 25.04 18.97 -48.73
N GLU A 435 24.61 19.41 -47.55
CA GLU A 435 25.28 20.56 -46.89
C GLU A 435 25.59 20.36 -45.40
N LEU A 436 25.10 19.29 -44.75
CA LEU A 436 25.33 19.02 -43.33
C LEU A 436 26.56 18.12 -43.05
N ASP A 437 27.04 17.40 -44.07
CA ASP A 437 28.12 16.40 -43.94
C ASP A 437 29.52 16.99 -43.69
N VAL A 438 29.75 18.28 -43.99
CA VAL A 438 31.10 18.88 -43.86
C VAL A 438 31.39 19.34 -42.43
N LEU A 439 30.36 19.69 -41.64
CA LEU A 439 30.52 20.08 -40.23
C LEU A 439 30.50 18.85 -39.30
N MET A 440 29.61 17.89 -39.58
CA MET A 440 29.47 16.66 -38.78
C MET A 440 30.65 15.68 -38.95
N ALA A 441 31.35 15.71 -40.09
CA ALA A 441 32.54 14.88 -40.31
C ALA A 441 33.78 15.33 -39.50
N ARG A 442 33.79 16.54 -38.92
CA ARG A 442 34.89 17.01 -38.06
C ARG A 442 34.70 16.67 -36.57
N LEU A 443 33.45 16.52 -36.12
CA LEU A 443 33.11 16.16 -34.74
C LEU A 443 33.18 14.66 -34.44
N HIS A 444 33.19 13.81 -35.46
CA HIS A 444 33.13 12.34 -35.33
C HIS A 444 34.36 11.59 -35.86
N THR A 445 35.58 12.14 -35.79
CA THR A 445 36.76 11.38 -36.22
C THR A 445 37.32 10.39 -35.20
N THR A 446 36.71 10.27 -34.01
CA THR A 446 36.88 9.06 -33.20
C THR A 446 35.52 8.64 -32.64
N LEU A 447 34.87 7.70 -33.33
CA LEU A 447 33.75 6.93 -32.79
C LEU A 447 34.10 6.44 -31.38
N VAL A 448 33.26 6.81 -30.41
CA VAL A 448 33.03 5.96 -29.24
C VAL A 448 31.81 5.09 -29.60
N PRO A 449 32.01 3.81 -29.96
CA PRO A 449 30.90 2.89 -30.16
C PRO A 449 30.23 2.65 -28.80
N ASP A 450 28.89 2.70 -28.76
CA ASP A 450 28.05 2.32 -27.63
C ASP A 450 28.08 3.24 -26.40
N ALA A 451 27.85 4.54 -26.60
CA ALA A 451 27.57 5.46 -25.50
C ALA A 451 26.13 5.30 -24.98
N TYR A 452 25.96 4.90 -23.71
CA TYR A 452 24.66 4.80 -23.05
C TYR A 452 24.36 6.10 -22.29
N SER A 453 23.28 6.80 -22.65
CA SER A 453 22.79 7.98 -21.92
C SER A 453 21.98 7.56 -20.69
N ASN A 454 22.67 7.01 -19.69
CA ASN A 454 22.06 6.66 -18.40
C ASN A 454 22.62 7.55 -17.29
N LEU A 455 22.15 8.80 -17.19
CA LEU A 455 22.32 9.63 -16.00
C LEU A 455 21.27 10.75 -16.00
N TYR A 456 20.62 10.98 -14.87
CA TYR A 456 19.60 12.02 -14.73
C TYR A 456 20.18 13.41 -15.03
N GLY A 457 19.71 14.02 -16.13
CA GLY A 457 19.63 15.48 -16.28
C GLY A 457 20.94 16.24 -16.50
N VAL A 458 21.79 15.85 -17.45
CA VAL A 458 22.82 16.73 -18.05
C VAL A 458 22.97 16.39 -19.54
N SER A 459 22.99 17.40 -20.41
CA SER A 459 23.13 17.25 -21.87
C SER A 459 24.53 16.84 -22.36
N ASP A 460 25.54 16.71 -21.49
CA ASP A 460 26.94 16.56 -21.92
C ASP A 460 27.78 15.67 -20.98
N VAL A 461 27.25 14.51 -20.60
CA VAL A 461 28.07 13.43 -20.02
C VAL A 461 28.06 12.25 -20.98
N TYR A 462 29.13 12.11 -21.75
CA TYR A 462 29.33 10.93 -22.58
C TYR A 462 29.84 9.82 -21.69
N THR A 463 29.19 8.67 -21.72
CA THR A 463 29.74 7.43 -21.17
C THR A 463 30.12 6.51 -22.31
N ASP A 464 31.17 5.69 -22.17
CA ASP A 464 31.47 4.64 -23.15
C ASP A 464 31.21 3.24 -22.57
N SER A 465 31.19 2.24 -23.45
CA SER A 465 31.03 0.82 -23.08
C SER A 465 32.10 0.28 -22.10
N SER A 466 33.12 1.09 -21.77
CA SER A 466 34.17 0.79 -20.80
C SER A 466 34.05 1.61 -19.50
N ALA A 467 32.89 2.24 -19.25
CA ALA A 467 32.58 3.05 -18.06
C ALA A 467 33.46 4.31 -17.87
N ASN A 468 33.99 4.88 -18.95
CA ASN A 468 34.60 6.22 -18.88
C ASN A 468 33.53 7.31 -18.93
N VAL A 469 33.66 8.35 -18.11
CA VAL A 469 32.81 9.55 -18.05
C VAL A 469 33.60 10.74 -18.61
N TYR A 470 33.11 11.36 -19.69
CA TYR A 470 33.79 12.47 -20.34
C TYR A 470 33.27 13.84 -19.88
N LEU A 471 34.19 14.75 -19.59
CA LEU A 471 33.99 16.13 -19.17
C LEU A 471 34.32 17.10 -20.30
N TRP A 472 33.39 17.95 -20.70
CA TRP A 472 33.66 19.03 -21.65
C TRP A 472 33.91 20.37 -20.93
N LEU A 473 35.08 20.99 -21.16
CA LEU A 473 35.50 22.24 -20.52
C LEU A 473 35.88 23.29 -21.59
N PRO A 474 35.00 24.23 -21.98
CA PRO A 474 35.36 25.24 -22.98
C PRO A 474 36.40 26.24 -22.44
N ARG A 475 37.35 26.68 -23.28
CA ARG A 475 38.25 27.80 -22.95
C ARG A 475 37.42 29.07 -22.66
N VAL A 476 37.65 29.70 -21.50
CA VAL A 476 37.16 31.06 -21.25
C VAL A 476 38.13 32.03 -21.93
N ASN A 477 37.60 32.88 -22.84
CA ASN A 477 38.26 33.91 -23.65
C ASN A 477 39.05 33.44 -24.88
N MET A 478 38.36 33.14 -26.00
CA MET A 478 38.94 33.36 -27.34
C MET A 478 38.82 34.85 -27.72
N PRO A 479 39.92 35.57 -28.00
CA PRO A 479 39.84 36.85 -28.69
C PRO A 479 39.37 36.61 -30.14
N LEU A 480 38.29 37.28 -30.54
CA LEU A 480 37.64 37.24 -31.86
C LEU A 480 38.50 37.90 -32.99
N THR A 481 39.79 37.62 -33.08
CA THR A 481 40.67 38.38 -34.00
C THR A 481 41.01 37.74 -35.34
N ASP A 482 40.63 36.49 -35.64
CA ASP A 482 40.93 35.87 -36.95
C ASP A 482 39.74 35.10 -37.56
N ILE A 483 38.55 35.70 -37.59
CA ILE A 483 37.43 35.17 -38.39
C ILE A 483 36.92 36.27 -39.34
N GLU A 484 37.26 36.12 -40.62
CA GLU A 484 36.80 36.94 -41.74
C GLU A 484 35.31 36.70 -42.09
N ASP A 485 34.38 36.88 -41.15
CA ASP A 485 32.96 37.27 -41.40
C ASP A 485 32.20 37.37 -40.06
N PRO A 486 31.95 38.58 -39.52
CA PRO A 486 31.32 38.77 -38.22
C PRO A 486 29.80 38.55 -38.21
N SER A 487 29.17 38.13 -39.33
CA SER A 487 27.70 38.11 -39.44
C SER A 487 27.02 36.76 -39.16
N SER A 488 27.79 35.70 -38.86
CA SER A 488 27.25 34.35 -38.62
C SER A 488 27.31 33.84 -37.17
N VAL A 489 27.87 34.60 -36.24
CA VAL A 489 27.96 34.19 -34.83
C VAL A 489 26.78 34.78 -34.05
N LYS A 490 25.76 33.98 -33.80
CA LYS A 490 24.85 34.24 -32.66
C LYS A 490 25.62 33.91 -31.39
N ASP A 491 25.60 34.85 -30.45
CA ASP A 491 26.24 34.77 -29.14
C ASP A 491 26.13 33.38 -28.50
N TYR A 492 27.26 32.68 -28.32
CA TYR A 492 27.32 31.57 -27.39
C TYR A 492 27.46 32.15 -25.99
N ASP A 493 26.33 32.45 -25.38
CA ASP A 493 26.26 32.76 -23.96
C ASP A 493 26.46 31.48 -23.14
N ASN A 494 27.65 31.32 -22.56
CA ASN A 494 28.00 30.21 -21.67
C ASN A 494 27.38 30.34 -20.25
N SER A 495 26.53 31.35 -20.00
CA SER A 495 25.86 31.57 -18.70
C SER A 495 24.82 30.51 -18.33
N GLY A 496 24.43 29.64 -19.27
CA GLY A 496 23.42 28.58 -19.07
C GLY A 496 23.95 27.18 -18.77
N LEU A 497 25.26 26.96 -18.71
CA LEU A 497 25.85 25.64 -18.43
C LEU A 497 25.94 25.41 -16.91
N PRO A 498 25.44 24.27 -16.38
CA PRO A 498 25.49 24.04 -14.93
C PRO A 498 26.94 23.93 -14.44
N GLU A 499 27.26 24.65 -13.37
CA GLU A 499 28.59 24.60 -12.70
C GLU A 499 28.91 23.22 -12.08
N ARG A 500 27.87 22.38 -11.90
CA ARG A 500 27.89 21.08 -11.23
C ARG A 500 27.18 20.01 -12.06
N ILE A 501 27.79 18.83 -12.17
CA ILE A 501 27.27 17.61 -12.80
C ILE A 501 27.08 16.59 -11.69
N THR A 502 25.88 16.04 -11.49
CA THR A 502 25.63 14.98 -10.50
C THR A 502 25.54 13.62 -11.18
N ALA A 503 26.28 12.64 -10.67
CA ALA A 503 26.42 11.29 -11.17
C ALA A 503 26.14 10.28 -10.05
N LYS A 504 25.43 9.19 -10.36
CA LYS A 504 25.23 8.10 -9.40
C LYS A 504 26.56 7.38 -9.16
N TYR A 505 26.90 7.11 -7.90
CA TYR A 505 28.05 6.27 -7.59
C TYR A 505 27.83 4.85 -8.13
N LEU A 506 28.80 4.35 -8.90
CA LEU A 506 28.81 2.98 -9.38
C LEU A 506 29.76 2.18 -8.48
N SER A 507 29.38 0.94 -8.14
CA SER A 507 30.21 0.01 -7.36
C SER A 507 31.54 -0.38 -8.05
N THR A 508 31.72 0.04 -9.29
CA THR A 508 32.95 -0.06 -10.08
C THR A 508 33.54 1.34 -10.32
N PRO A 509 34.87 1.52 -10.18
CA PRO A 509 35.54 2.78 -10.48
C PRO A 509 35.17 3.34 -11.85
N VAL A 510 34.92 4.64 -11.90
CA VAL A 510 34.53 5.35 -13.13
C VAL A 510 35.70 6.23 -13.55
N THR A 511 36.12 6.13 -14.81
CA THR A 511 37.24 6.96 -15.28
C THR A 511 36.74 8.28 -15.83
N LEU A 512 37.02 9.37 -15.13
CA LEU A 512 36.80 10.74 -15.58
C LEU A 512 37.86 11.10 -16.64
N LYS A 513 37.43 11.68 -17.77
CA LYS A 513 38.33 12.13 -18.85
C LYS A 513 37.95 13.50 -19.37
N LEU A 514 38.94 14.35 -19.64
CA LEU A 514 38.71 15.57 -20.40
C LEU A 514 38.38 15.23 -21.87
N LEU A 515 37.29 15.78 -22.40
CA LEU A 515 36.78 15.50 -23.76
C LEU A 515 37.53 16.31 -24.82
N ASN A 516 37.93 17.54 -24.49
CA ASN A 516 38.57 18.48 -25.41
C ASN A 516 40.04 18.72 -25.05
N GLN A 517 40.83 17.65 -25.05
CA GLN A 517 42.25 17.67 -24.63
C GLN A 517 43.11 18.57 -25.53
N ASP A 518 42.79 18.61 -26.83
CA ASP A 518 43.53 19.37 -27.84
C ASP A 518 43.23 20.86 -27.80
N ASP A 519 42.20 21.27 -27.06
CA ASP A 519 41.87 22.67 -26.87
C ASP A 519 42.84 23.36 -25.92
N TYR A 520 43.78 22.69 -25.25
CA TYR A 520 44.72 23.32 -24.30
C TYR A 520 46.15 23.32 -24.83
N SER A 521 46.97 24.30 -24.42
CA SER A 521 48.37 24.33 -24.88
C SER A 521 49.15 23.12 -24.35
N SER A 522 50.24 22.77 -25.02
CA SER A 522 51.16 21.73 -24.53
C SER A 522 51.84 22.07 -23.19
N SER A 523 51.65 23.29 -22.67
CA SER A 523 52.14 23.74 -21.36
C SER A 523 51.09 23.76 -20.26
N ALA A 524 49.86 23.29 -20.53
CA ALA A 524 48.79 23.23 -19.55
C ALA A 524 49.11 22.23 -18.42
N VAL A 525 48.78 22.60 -17.18
CA VAL A 525 48.93 21.78 -15.97
C VAL A 525 47.55 21.45 -15.41
N TYR A 526 47.36 20.19 -15.02
CA TYR A 526 46.11 19.65 -14.48
C TYR A 526 46.28 19.29 -13.01
N GLN A 527 45.24 19.48 -12.20
CA GLN A 527 45.19 18.99 -10.82
C GLN A 527 43.76 18.61 -10.46
N TRP A 528 43.54 17.35 -10.10
CA TRP A 528 42.26 16.88 -9.58
C TRP A 528 42.13 17.12 -8.07
N GLN A 529 40.91 17.42 -7.64
CA GLN A 529 40.55 17.58 -6.24
C GLN A 529 39.34 16.70 -5.91
N LEU A 530 39.28 16.16 -4.69
CA LEU A 530 38.11 15.54 -4.10
C LEU A 530 37.65 16.39 -2.91
N ASN A 531 36.41 16.84 -2.93
CA ASN A 531 35.80 17.72 -1.93
C ASN A 531 36.65 18.98 -1.65
N GLY A 532 37.24 19.54 -2.72
CA GLY A 532 38.07 20.75 -2.65
C GLY A 532 39.51 20.55 -2.17
N LYS A 533 39.94 19.30 -1.93
CA LYS A 533 41.33 18.97 -1.57
C LYS A 533 42.03 18.26 -2.73
N ASP A 534 43.27 18.66 -3.03
CA ASP A 534 44.10 18.02 -4.07
C ASP A 534 44.24 16.51 -3.83
N ILE A 535 43.96 15.73 -4.87
CA ILE A 535 44.26 14.30 -4.93
C ILE A 535 45.75 14.18 -5.31
N GLU A 536 46.55 13.61 -4.41
CA GLU A 536 48.00 13.54 -4.59
C GLU A 536 48.38 12.81 -5.88
N GLY A 537 49.20 13.45 -6.72
CA GLY A 537 49.68 12.88 -7.99
C GLY A 537 48.65 12.86 -9.13
N ALA A 538 47.42 13.31 -8.90
CA ALA A 538 46.38 13.36 -9.93
C ALA A 538 46.52 14.58 -10.85
N THR A 539 47.59 14.58 -11.65
CA THR A 539 47.92 15.68 -12.58
C THR A 539 47.73 15.30 -14.05
N ALA A 540 47.04 14.20 -14.33
CA ALA A 540 46.70 13.77 -15.68
C ALA A 540 45.35 14.35 -16.14
N GLN A 541 45.12 14.33 -17.46
CA GLN A 541 43.82 14.68 -18.06
C GLN A 541 42.70 13.66 -17.76
N THR A 542 43.03 12.59 -17.03
CA THR A 542 42.11 11.51 -16.66
C THR A 542 42.25 11.16 -15.17
N LEU A 543 41.17 10.69 -14.54
CA LEU A 543 41.16 10.22 -13.14
C LEU A 543 40.20 9.03 -12.98
N GLU A 544 40.63 7.93 -12.36
CA GLU A 544 39.68 6.94 -11.84
C GLU A 544 39.03 7.48 -10.54
N ALA A 545 37.76 7.87 -10.62
CA ALA A 545 36.94 8.16 -9.46
C ALA A 545 36.50 6.85 -8.80
N LYS A 546 36.95 6.64 -7.55
CA LYS A 546 36.69 5.43 -6.76
C LYS A 546 35.81 5.70 -5.55
N ASP A 547 35.79 6.95 -5.11
CA ASP A 547 35.13 7.40 -3.90
C ASP A 547 33.95 8.33 -4.23
N ILE A 548 32.99 8.41 -3.32
CA ILE A 548 31.89 9.38 -3.38
C ILE A 548 32.39 10.77 -3.01
N GLY A 549 31.82 11.79 -3.67
CA GLY A 549 32.14 13.18 -3.39
C GLY A 549 32.24 14.04 -4.64
N THR A 550 32.65 15.29 -4.43
CA THR A 550 32.78 16.28 -5.49
C THR A 550 34.19 16.28 -6.06
N TYR A 551 34.34 15.80 -7.29
CA TYR A 551 35.57 15.85 -8.06
C TYR A 551 35.64 17.15 -8.84
N THR A 552 36.76 17.87 -8.72
CA THR A 552 37.03 19.10 -9.46
C THR A 552 38.34 18.94 -10.23
N LEU A 553 38.34 19.28 -11.52
CA LEU A 553 39.57 19.41 -12.31
C LEU A 553 39.95 20.88 -12.43
N ASN A 554 41.12 21.25 -11.91
CA ASN A 554 41.72 22.57 -12.10
C ASN A 554 42.72 22.52 -13.25
N ILE A 555 42.60 23.45 -14.19
CA ILE A 555 43.50 23.58 -15.35
C ILE A 555 44.20 24.94 -15.30
N THR A 556 45.53 24.93 -15.41
CA THR A 556 46.36 26.13 -15.50
C THR A 556 47.05 26.16 -16.85
N ASP A 557 46.73 27.14 -17.71
CA ASP A 557 47.31 27.28 -19.05
C ASP A 557 47.71 28.75 -19.29
N GLY A 558 48.96 29.00 -19.72
CA GLY A 558 49.45 30.35 -20.02
C GLY A 558 49.52 31.34 -18.84
N GLY A 559 49.55 30.86 -17.59
CA GLY A 559 49.67 31.69 -16.38
C GLY A 559 48.34 32.25 -15.83
N SER A 560 47.21 31.90 -16.45
CA SER A 560 45.87 32.13 -15.89
C SER A 560 45.21 30.79 -15.58
N VAL A 561 44.60 30.64 -14.40
CA VAL A 561 43.75 29.47 -14.10
C VAL A 561 42.44 29.66 -14.86
N SER A 562 42.19 28.82 -15.86
CA SER A 562 41.01 28.91 -16.72
C SER A 562 40.15 27.68 -16.52
N SER A 563 38.95 27.91 -15.98
CA SER A 563 37.81 26.99 -15.83
C SER A 563 37.96 25.82 -14.84
N TYR A 564 36.92 25.64 -14.00
CA TYR A 564 36.64 24.41 -13.26
C TYR A 564 35.21 23.94 -13.59
N ARG A 565 34.98 22.63 -13.55
CA ARG A 565 33.65 22.02 -13.42
C ARG A 565 33.72 20.94 -12.34
N GLN A 566 32.59 20.73 -11.67
CA GLN A 566 32.45 19.76 -10.60
C GLN A 566 31.65 18.55 -11.09
N ILE A 567 32.16 17.32 -10.89
CA ILE A 567 31.37 16.09 -10.93
C ILE A 567 31.13 15.63 -9.51
N ILE A 568 29.87 15.48 -9.14
CA ILE A 568 29.42 14.96 -7.85
C ILE A 568 29.07 13.50 -8.08
N PHE A 569 29.85 12.56 -7.54
CA PHE A 569 29.36 11.20 -7.38
C PHE A 569 28.58 11.13 -6.06
N SER A 570 27.27 10.85 -6.13
CA SER A 570 26.39 10.70 -4.96
C SER A 570 25.77 9.31 -4.92
N ALA A 571 25.52 8.82 -3.71
CA ALA A 571 24.68 7.65 -3.49
C ALA A 571 23.24 8.09 -3.25
N VAL A 572 22.28 7.28 -3.69
CA VAL A 572 20.87 7.45 -3.34
C VAL A 572 20.45 6.25 -2.51
N TYR A 573 19.99 6.46 -1.29
CA TYR A 573 19.59 5.37 -0.38
C TYR A 573 18.19 5.60 0.17
N THR A 574 17.57 4.53 0.64
CA THR A 574 16.21 4.55 1.17
C THR A 574 16.24 4.51 2.69
N LEU A 575 15.52 5.42 3.34
CA LEU A 575 15.19 5.36 4.75
C LEU A 575 13.88 4.61 4.91
N ALA A 576 13.95 3.43 5.52
CA ALA A 576 12.78 2.65 5.89
C ALA A 576 12.42 2.86 7.37
N PHE A 577 11.13 2.95 7.67
CA PHE A 577 10.65 3.28 9.01
C PHE A 577 10.01 2.06 9.67
N ASP A 578 10.64 1.58 10.75
CA ASP A 578 10.15 0.47 11.56
C ASP A 578 9.35 1.02 12.75
N SER A 579 8.09 0.61 12.87
CA SER A 579 7.19 1.05 13.95
C SER A 579 7.65 0.59 15.33
N ASN A 580 8.55 -0.40 15.41
CA ASN A 580 9.11 -0.94 16.64
C ASN A 580 8.01 -1.31 17.67
N GLY A 581 7.03 -2.10 17.18
CA GLY A 581 5.87 -2.54 17.95
C GLY A 581 4.76 -1.48 18.10
N GLY A 582 4.74 -0.48 17.22
CA GLY A 582 3.58 0.39 16.99
C GLY A 582 2.73 -0.09 15.81
N GLU A 583 1.54 0.49 15.64
CA GLU A 583 0.58 0.21 14.57
C GLU A 583 0.52 1.38 13.57
N GLY A 584 0.13 1.08 12.34
CA GLY A 584 0.05 2.05 11.24
C GLY A 584 1.00 1.71 10.10
N VAL A 585 1.12 2.61 9.13
CA VAL A 585 2.04 2.49 7.99
C VAL A 585 2.73 3.84 7.83
N MET A 586 4.03 3.83 7.59
CA MET A 586 4.78 5.02 7.23
C MET A 586 5.55 4.74 5.92
N PRO A 587 5.41 5.59 4.89
CA PRO A 587 6.10 5.38 3.63
C PRO A 587 7.61 5.63 3.79
N ASP A 588 8.40 4.80 3.11
CA ASP A 588 9.84 4.98 3.00
C ASP A 588 10.18 6.31 2.30
N GLN A 589 11.32 6.91 2.69
CA GLN A 589 11.80 8.15 2.10
C GLN A 589 13.17 7.94 1.45
N THR A 590 13.36 8.48 0.25
CA THR A 590 14.65 8.43 -0.43
C THR A 590 15.51 9.63 -0.02
N LYS A 591 16.78 9.39 0.31
CA LYS A 591 17.77 10.43 0.61
C LYS A 591 18.94 10.38 -0.37
N ASN A 592 19.27 11.53 -0.93
CA ASN A 592 20.50 11.73 -1.70
C ASN A 592 21.67 12.04 -0.78
N TYR A 593 22.81 11.43 -1.04
CA TYR A 593 24.05 11.67 -0.30
C TYR A 593 24.46 13.15 -0.36
N GLY A 594 24.72 13.74 0.81
CA GLY A 594 25.13 15.14 0.97
C GLY A 594 24.00 16.16 0.89
N GLU A 595 22.75 15.72 0.70
CA GLU A 595 21.57 16.60 0.72
C GLU A 595 20.83 16.52 2.06
N GLU A 596 20.13 17.60 2.41
CA GLU A 596 19.25 17.62 3.57
C GLU A 596 17.90 16.94 3.24
N LEU A 597 17.38 16.14 4.16
CA LEU A 597 16.07 15.50 4.01
C LEU A 597 15.18 15.81 5.22
N PRO A 598 14.07 16.56 5.05
CA PRO A 598 13.04 16.66 6.09
C PRO A 598 12.26 15.34 6.19
N LEU A 599 12.19 14.79 7.40
CA LEU A 599 11.36 13.62 7.68
C LEU A 599 9.88 13.96 7.58
N ASN A 600 9.10 13.02 7.05
CA ASN A 600 7.65 13.09 7.10
C ASN A 600 7.15 13.00 8.55
N PRO A 601 5.97 13.56 8.85
CA PRO A 601 5.30 13.33 10.13
C PRO A 601 5.19 11.84 10.44
N ASN A 602 5.48 11.44 11.68
CA ASN A 602 5.19 10.09 12.13
C ASN A 602 3.68 9.78 12.04
N GLU A 603 3.35 8.67 11.36
CA GLU A 603 1.98 8.15 11.25
C GLU A 603 1.74 6.92 12.13
N TYR A 604 2.78 6.35 12.74
CA TYR A 604 2.59 5.24 13.66
C TYR A 604 1.95 5.69 14.97
N THR A 605 1.19 4.79 15.58
CA THR A 605 0.61 4.96 16.91
C THR A 605 0.97 3.77 17.80
N LYS A 606 1.02 3.98 19.11
CA LYS A 606 1.21 2.90 20.08
C LYS A 606 0.42 3.21 21.34
N THR A 607 -0.63 2.42 21.58
CA THR A 607 -1.58 2.64 22.70
C THR A 607 -0.86 2.73 24.04
N GLY A 608 -1.04 3.85 24.75
CA GLY A 608 -0.40 4.09 26.05
C GLY A 608 1.05 4.59 25.99
N TYR A 609 1.57 4.88 24.79
CA TYR A 609 2.91 5.40 24.58
C TYR A 609 2.89 6.68 23.74
N THR A 610 3.88 7.54 23.96
CA THR A 610 4.13 8.76 23.19
C THR A 610 5.37 8.59 22.33
N PHE A 611 5.23 8.91 21.04
CA PHE A 611 6.35 8.91 20.10
C PHE A 611 7.43 9.90 20.53
N SER A 612 8.67 9.44 20.64
CA SER A 612 9.81 10.21 21.15
C SER A 612 10.88 10.47 20.08
N GLY A 613 10.74 9.90 18.88
CA GLY A 613 11.68 10.09 17.78
C GLY A 613 12.09 8.79 17.09
N TRP A 614 12.93 8.92 16.08
CA TRP A 614 13.49 7.85 15.26
C TRP A 614 14.90 7.54 15.71
N LYS A 615 15.19 6.27 16.00
CA LYS A 615 16.53 5.83 16.37
C LYS A 615 17.19 5.07 15.23
N GLU A 616 18.42 5.46 14.92
CA GLU A 616 19.28 4.72 14.01
C GLU A 616 20.24 3.83 14.81
N LEU A 617 20.39 2.56 14.42
CA LEU A 617 21.09 1.57 15.26
C LEU A 617 22.62 1.65 15.18
N LYS A 618 23.19 2.09 14.05
CA LYS A 618 24.64 2.13 13.83
C LYS A 618 25.32 3.25 14.62
N SER A 619 24.73 4.44 14.59
CA SER A 619 25.17 5.64 15.31
C SER A 619 24.57 5.74 16.71
N GLY A 620 23.38 5.16 16.92
CA GLY A 620 22.60 5.32 18.14
C GLY A 620 21.90 6.68 18.27
N ALA A 621 21.99 7.54 17.25
CA ALA A 621 21.36 8.86 17.24
C ALA A 621 19.83 8.76 17.26
N VAL A 622 19.18 9.75 17.88
CA VAL A 622 17.73 9.86 17.96
C VAL A 622 17.28 11.17 17.33
N TYR A 623 16.41 11.08 16.33
CA TYR A 623 15.89 12.20 15.56
C TYR A 623 14.44 12.48 15.98
N PRO A 624 14.08 13.72 16.35
CA PRO A 624 12.69 14.03 16.69
C PRO A 624 11.77 13.90 15.47
N ASP A 625 10.46 13.92 15.71
CA ASP A 625 9.47 13.95 14.63
C ASP A 625 9.72 15.14 13.69
N LYS A 626 9.63 14.89 12.37
CA LYS A 626 9.89 15.89 11.30
C LYS A 626 11.28 16.53 11.33
N ALA A 627 12.27 15.86 11.91
CA ALA A 627 13.65 16.34 11.88
C ALA A 627 14.16 16.49 10.44
N THR A 628 15.00 17.51 10.20
CA THR A 628 15.79 17.61 8.96
C THR A 628 17.10 16.88 9.16
N LEU A 629 17.28 15.79 8.43
CA LEU A 629 18.49 14.98 8.43
C LEU A 629 19.52 15.64 7.53
N THR A 630 20.61 16.15 8.10
CA THR A 630 21.73 16.75 7.34
C THR A 630 22.90 15.78 7.15
N GLU A 631 22.95 14.71 7.94
CA GLU A 631 24.00 13.69 7.86
C GLU A 631 23.63 12.52 6.96
N ASP A 632 24.65 11.78 6.52
CA ASP A 632 24.50 10.61 5.67
C ASP A 632 24.71 9.32 6.46
N PHE A 633 23.76 8.38 6.30
CA PHE A 633 23.79 7.10 7.02
C PHE A 633 24.62 6.03 6.30
N THR A 634 24.70 6.15 4.97
CA THR A 634 25.46 5.27 4.12
C THR A 634 25.98 5.97 2.87
N VAL A 635 27.02 5.36 2.31
CA VAL A 635 27.63 5.69 1.02
C VAL A 635 27.28 4.65 -0.04
N ILE A 636 26.48 3.63 0.30
CA ILE A 636 26.13 2.56 -0.63
C ILE A 636 24.85 2.94 -1.37
N ASP A 637 24.95 3.00 -2.69
CA ASP A 637 23.83 3.31 -3.56
C ASP A 637 22.77 2.19 -3.56
N GLY A 638 21.50 2.55 -3.38
CA GLY A 638 20.36 1.66 -3.27
C GLY A 638 20.24 0.91 -1.93
N GLU A 639 21.08 1.19 -0.95
CA GLU A 639 20.96 0.57 0.38
C GLU A 639 19.69 1.07 1.10
N VAL A 640 19.10 0.19 1.91
CA VAL A 640 17.97 0.52 2.79
C VAL A 640 18.49 0.64 4.22
N VAL A 641 18.40 1.83 4.78
CA VAL A 641 18.73 2.13 6.18
C VAL A 641 17.45 2.18 6.99
N LYS A 642 17.37 1.41 8.08
CA LYS A 642 16.20 1.36 8.95
C LYS A 642 16.30 2.35 10.11
N LEU A 643 15.25 3.15 10.29
CA LEU A 643 15.02 3.98 11.47
C LEU A 643 13.90 3.37 12.31
N TYR A 644 14.13 3.24 13.62
CA TYR A 644 13.21 2.58 14.54
C TYR A 644 12.50 3.59 15.43
N ALA A 645 11.17 3.54 15.47
CA ALA A 645 10.40 4.39 16.36
C ALA A 645 10.80 4.16 17.83
N GLN A 646 10.97 5.26 18.58
CA GLN A 646 11.19 5.24 20.01
C GLN A 646 9.92 5.69 20.71
N TRP A 647 9.51 4.90 21.70
CA TRP A 647 8.27 5.08 22.44
C TRP A 647 8.58 5.31 23.91
N ARG A 648 7.97 6.33 24.50
CA ARG A 648 7.98 6.58 25.94
C ARG A 648 6.62 6.20 26.51
N ALA A 649 6.59 5.40 27.58
CA ALA A 649 5.34 5.11 28.29
C ALA A 649 4.69 6.41 28.79
N ASN A 650 3.37 6.51 28.65
CA ASN A 650 2.62 7.68 29.07
C ASN A 650 2.58 7.78 30.60
N ASN A 651 2.70 9.00 31.12
CA ASN A 651 2.60 9.27 32.55
C ASN A 651 1.24 9.89 32.84
N TYR A 652 0.56 9.46 33.90
CA TYR A 652 -0.73 10.01 34.30
C TYR A 652 -0.83 10.10 35.82
N ASN A 653 -1.85 10.76 36.34
CA ASN A 653 -2.08 10.85 37.78
C ASN A 653 -3.45 10.28 38.16
N VAL A 654 -3.51 9.61 39.29
CA VAL A 654 -4.76 9.28 39.98
C VAL A 654 -5.03 10.37 41.01
N LYS A 655 -6.22 10.97 40.93
CA LYS A 655 -6.71 11.95 41.89
C LYS A 655 -7.83 11.36 42.72
N PHE A 656 -7.60 11.25 44.01
CA PHE A 656 -8.59 10.77 44.95
C PHE A 656 -9.54 11.91 45.36
N ASP A 657 -10.83 11.63 45.27
CA ASP A 657 -11.91 12.53 45.66
C ASP A 657 -12.69 11.87 46.80
N GLY A 658 -12.76 12.52 47.97
CA GLY A 658 -13.50 12.03 49.13
C GLY A 658 -15.01 11.92 48.89
N ASN A 659 -15.51 12.43 47.76
CA ASN A 659 -16.91 12.45 47.37
C ASN A 659 -17.76 13.18 48.43
N THR A 660 -18.55 12.45 49.20
CA THR A 660 -19.36 13.03 50.30
C THR A 660 -18.69 12.95 51.67
N ALA A 661 -17.38 12.69 51.72
CA ALA A 661 -16.60 12.72 52.96
C ALA A 661 -16.72 14.07 53.69
N ASP A 662 -16.61 14.04 55.02
CA ASP A 662 -16.67 15.22 55.89
C ASP A 662 -15.31 15.57 56.52
N GLY A 663 -14.25 14.80 56.23
CA GLY A 663 -12.88 15.08 56.63
C GLY A 663 -11.83 14.31 55.83
N GLY A 664 -10.57 14.73 55.95
CA GLY A 664 -9.39 14.12 55.30
C GLY A 664 -9.02 14.71 53.94
N SER A 665 -7.90 14.24 53.39
CA SER A 665 -7.34 14.65 52.09
C SER A 665 -6.25 13.70 51.64
N MET A 666 -6.14 13.46 50.33
CA MET A 666 -5.07 12.65 49.72
C MET A 666 -4.32 13.45 48.66
N ALA A 667 -3.06 13.10 48.43
CA ALA A 667 -2.26 13.66 47.34
C ALA A 667 -2.62 12.98 46.02
N ASP A 668 -2.28 13.63 44.90
CA ASP A 668 -2.36 12.99 43.59
C ASP A 668 -1.23 11.93 43.49
N GLN A 669 -1.57 10.75 42.99
CA GLN A 669 -0.65 9.63 42.85
C GLN A 669 -0.19 9.52 41.39
N ALA A 670 1.11 9.66 41.15
CA ALA A 670 1.70 9.51 39.82
C ALA A 670 1.73 8.02 39.40
N MET A 671 1.42 7.77 38.15
CA MET A 671 1.35 6.44 37.54
C MET A 671 2.06 6.45 36.18
N ILE A 672 2.61 5.29 35.79
CA ILE A 672 3.29 5.08 34.51
C ILE A 672 2.55 3.97 33.77
N TYR A 673 2.23 4.20 32.50
CA TYR A 673 1.62 3.18 31.66
C TYR A 673 2.53 1.95 31.57
N ASP A 674 1.92 0.78 31.60
CA ASP A 674 2.53 -0.54 31.71
C ASP A 674 3.26 -0.89 33.02
N GLU A 675 3.27 0.00 34.02
CA GLU A 675 3.73 -0.29 35.38
C GLU A 675 2.54 -0.48 36.33
N ALA A 676 2.54 -1.56 37.10
CA ALA A 676 1.54 -1.79 38.14
C ALA A 676 1.91 -1.05 39.42
N ALA A 677 0.93 -0.44 40.09
CA ALA A 677 1.14 0.18 41.39
C ALA A 677 -0.12 0.05 42.28
N SER A 678 0.08 -0.11 43.58
CA SER A 678 -1.01 -0.08 44.56
C SER A 678 -1.55 1.33 44.74
N LEU A 679 -2.87 1.48 44.77
CA LEU A 679 -3.52 2.74 45.16
C LEU A 679 -3.11 3.14 46.58
N GLU A 680 -2.93 4.43 46.82
CA GLU A 680 -2.75 4.93 48.19
C GLU A 680 -3.97 4.59 49.06
N ARG A 681 -3.73 4.26 50.33
CA ARG A 681 -4.80 3.93 51.27
C ARG A 681 -5.62 5.15 51.63
N ASN A 682 -6.94 4.97 51.71
CA ASN A 682 -7.89 6.01 52.03
C ASN A 682 -7.53 6.74 53.34
N SER A 683 -7.45 8.07 53.28
CA SER A 683 -7.30 8.96 54.44
C SER A 683 -8.53 9.83 54.70
N TYR A 684 -9.58 9.71 53.86
CA TYR A 684 -10.85 10.40 54.09
C TYR A 684 -11.66 9.73 55.19
N THR A 685 -12.49 10.53 55.85
CA THR A 685 -13.45 10.09 56.85
C THR A 685 -14.85 10.59 56.52
N LYS A 686 -15.86 9.81 56.91
CA LYS A 686 -17.27 10.22 56.86
C LYS A 686 -17.98 9.74 58.12
N THR A 687 -18.45 10.67 58.94
CA THR A 687 -19.07 10.36 60.24
C THR A 687 -20.31 9.48 60.08
N GLY A 688 -20.33 8.31 60.72
CA GLY A 688 -21.45 7.36 60.65
C GLY A 688 -21.49 6.49 59.38
N TYR A 689 -20.43 6.51 58.58
CA TYR A 689 -20.30 5.71 57.37
C TYR A 689 -18.97 4.93 57.36
N THR A 690 -18.96 3.81 56.66
CA THR A 690 -17.79 2.98 56.41
C THR A 690 -17.38 3.11 54.96
N PHE A 691 -16.09 3.38 54.71
CA PHE A 691 -15.51 3.39 53.37
C PHE A 691 -15.60 1.98 52.77
N THR A 692 -16.12 1.87 51.54
CA THR A 692 -16.29 0.58 50.86
C THR A 692 -15.33 0.36 49.69
N GLY A 693 -14.68 1.43 49.22
CA GLY A 693 -13.78 1.39 48.06
C GLY A 693 -13.85 2.68 47.24
N TRP A 694 -13.08 2.69 46.17
CA TRP A 694 -13.01 3.75 45.18
C TRP A 694 -13.90 3.41 43.97
N ASN A 695 -14.39 4.42 43.26
CA ASN A 695 -15.10 4.23 42.00
C ASN A 695 -14.74 5.32 40.98
N THR A 696 -14.72 5.01 39.68
CA THR A 696 -14.45 6.03 38.64
C THR A 696 -15.58 7.07 38.50
N GLN A 697 -16.75 6.84 39.09
CA GLN A 697 -17.86 7.78 39.12
C GLN A 697 -18.35 8.01 40.57
N GLY A 698 -18.70 9.26 40.87
CA GLY A 698 -19.13 9.68 42.21
C GLY A 698 -20.41 8.98 42.70
N ASP A 699 -21.28 8.56 41.79
CA ASP A 699 -22.52 7.84 42.10
C ASP A 699 -22.34 6.32 42.25
N GLY A 700 -21.12 5.81 42.04
CA GLY A 700 -20.78 4.40 42.15
C GLY A 700 -21.09 3.55 40.92
N SER A 701 -21.55 4.13 39.81
CA SER A 701 -21.89 3.37 38.59
C SER A 701 -20.70 3.03 37.68
N GLY A 702 -19.51 3.57 37.98
CA GLY A 702 -18.27 3.28 37.29
C GLY A 702 -17.57 2.01 37.79
N SER A 703 -16.30 1.86 37.40
CA SER A 703 -15.45 0.74 37.84
C SER A 703 -15.03 0.92 39.29
N ALA A 704 -15.18 -0.13 40.10
CA ALA A 704 -14.85 -0.13 41.52
C ALA A 704 -13.44 -0.67 41.77
N TYR A 705 -12.74 -0.09 42.76
CA TYR A 705 -11.43 -0.54 43.22
C TYR A 705 -11.39 -0.58 44.75
N GLY A 706 -10.71 -1.58 45.31
CA GLY A 706 -10.49 -1.74 46.75
C GLY A 706 -9.47 -0.76 47.33
N ASP A 707 -9.45 -0.67 48.67
CA ASP A 707 -8.45 0.11 49.39
C ASP A 707 -7.06 -0.53 49.27
N GLY A 708 -6.11 0.18 48.65
CA GLY A 708 -4.77 -0.37 48.41
C GLY A 708 -4.69 -1.38 47.28
N GLU A 709 -5.68 -1.45 46.38
CA GLU A 709 -5.68 -2.37 45.25
C GLU A 709 -4.52 -2.06 44.27
N GLU A 710 -3.87 -3.11 43.74
CA GLU A 710 -2.88 -2.98 42.67
C GLU A 710 -3.59 -2.77 41.33
N VAL A 711 -3.32 -1.62 40.71
CA VAL A 711 -3.94 -1.22 39.44
C VAL A 711 -2.88 -0.95 38.38
N LYS A 712 -3.30 -1.03 37.12
CA LYS A 712 -2.45 -0.81 35.95
C LYS A 712 -3.27 -0.24 34.80
N ASN A 713 -2.69 0.67 34.02
CA ASN A 713 -3.25 1.20 32.77
C ASN A 713 -4.67 1.81 32.91
N LEU A 714 -4.88 2.67 33.91
CA LEU A 714 -6.19 3.32 34.15
C LEU A 714 -6.58 4.33 33.06
N THR A 715 -5.60 4.82 32.30
CA THR A 715 -5.80 5.59 31.07
C THR A 715 -4.65 5.31 30.10
N THR A 716 -4.90 5.54 28.81
CA THR A 716 -3.90 5.48 27.75
C THR A 716 -3.34 6.87 27.38
N ALA A 717 -3.86 7.97 27.91
CA ALA A 717 -3.46 9.33 27.53
C ALA A 717 -2.33 9.89 28.40
N ASP A 718 -1.36 10.56 27.77
CA ASP A 718 -0.24 11.22 28.47
C ASP A 718 -0.71 12.49 29.19
N GLY A 719 -0.36 12.62 30.46
CA GLY A 719 -0.69 13.74 31.34
C GLY A 719 -2.13 13.75 31.88
N GLU A 720 -2.95 12.73 31.60
CA GLU A 720 -4.33 12.70 32.07
C GLU A 720 -4.43 12.52 33.61
N VAL A 721 -5.53 13.03 34.18
CA VAL A 721 -5.86 12.86 35.60
C VAL A 721 -7.11 11.98 35.72
N VAL A 722 -6.93 10.74 36.16
CA VAL A 722 -8.00 9.80 36.45
C VAL A 722 -8.54 10.09 37.85
N LYS A 723 -9.84 10.44 37.97
CA LYS A 723 -10.47 10.68 39.27
C LYS A 723 -11.09 9.41 39.82
N LEU A 724 -10.81 9.14 41.10
CA LEU A 724 -11.44 8.06 41.87
C LEU A 724 -12.21 8.64 43.05
N TYR A 725 -13.48 8.29 43.15
CA TYR A 725 -14.42 8.79 44.15
C TYR A 725 -14.62 7.78 45.27
N ALA A 726 -14.47 8.23 46.51
CA ALA A 726 -14.73 7.39 47.67
C ALA A 726 -16.21 6.99 47.74
N GLN A 727 -16.46 5.71 47.94
CA GLN A 727 -17.79 5.15 48.15
C GLN A 727 -17.98 4.79 49.62
N TRP A 728 -19.17 5.09 50.12
CA TRP A 728 -19.49 5.06 51.54
C TRP A 728 -20.79 4.29 51.77
N ARG A 729 -20.78 3.39 52.75
CA ARG A 729 -21.97 2.68 53.23
C ARG A 729 -22.36 3.24 54.60
N ALA A 730 -23.62 3.57 54.80
CA ALA A 730 -24.15 3.95 56.12
C ALA A 730 -23.92 2.81 57.13
N ASN A 731 -23.44 3.17 58.32
CA ASN A 731 -23.19 2.21 59.38
C ASN A 731 -24.52 1.63 59.90
N LYS A 732 -24.49 0.36 60.28
CA LYS A 732 -25.64 -0.35 60.86
C LYS A 732 -25.36 -0.62 62.32
N TYR A 733 -26.35 -0.42 63.17
CA TYR A 733 -26.25 -0.67 64.61
C TYR A 733 -27.55 -1.30 65.11
N SER A 734 -27.59 -1.77 66.35
CA SER A 734 -28.83 -2.24 66.96
C SER A 734 -29.13 -1.53 68.28
N ILE A 735 -30.41 -1.47 68.61
CA ILE A 735 -30.91 -1.02 69.91
C ILE A 735 -31.32 -2.26 70.69
N GLN A 736 -30.75 -2.45 71.87
CA GLN A 736 -31.12 -3.49 72.81
C GLN A 736 -31.93 -2.87 73.96
N PHE A 737 -33.17 -3.32 74.12
CA PHE A 737 -34.07 -2.84 75.17
C PHE A 737 -33.91 -3.66 76.46
N ASP A 738 -33.47 -3.00 77.53
CA ASP A 738 -33.30 -3.61 78.85
C ASP A 738 -34.54 -3.33 79.72
N GLY A 739 -35.23 -4.38 80.14
CA GLY A 739 -36.35 -4.27 81.07
C GLY A 739 -35.93 -3.84 82.49
N ASN A 740 -34.64 -3.68 82.76
CA ASN A 740 -34.04 -3.45 84.07
C ASN A 740 -34.50 -4.50 85.09
N THR A 741 -35.40 -4.10 86.00
CA THR A 741 -35.98 -4.97 87.03
C THR A 741 -37.44 -5.34 86.71
N ALA A 742 -37.80 -5.43 85.44
CA ALA A 742 -39.15 -5.83 85.00
C ALA A 742 -39.55 -7.19 85.57
N ASP A 743 -40.84 -7.36 85.84
CA ASP A 743 -41.40 -8.61 86.38
C ASP A 743 -41.75 -9.62 85.26
N GLY A 744 -41.79 -9.18 84.00
CA GLY A 744 -42.03 -10.01 82.82
C GLY A 744 -42.01 -9.24 81.50
N GLY A 745 -42.00 -9.97 80.38
CA GLY A 745 -41.88 -9.43 79.02
C GLY A 745 -40.48 -9.61 78.41
N SER A 746 -40.34 -9.33 77.12
CA SER A 746 -39.08 -9.38 76.37
C SER A 746 -39.21 -8.61 75.06
N MET A 747 -38.13 -7.96 74.61
CA MET A 747 -38.08 -7.28 73.32
C MET A 747 -36.89 -7.79 72.52
N ALA A 748 -37.07 -7.91 71.21
CA ALA A 748 -35.97 -8.22 70.30
C ALA A 748 -35.11 -6.97 70.06
N ASP A 749 -33.84 -7.18 69.73
CA ASP A 749 -32.97 -6.09 69.29
C ASP A 749 -33.52 -5.46 68.01
N GLN A 750 -33.57 -4.14 67.98
CA GLN A 750 -34.06 -3.37 66.84
C GLN A 750 -32.90 -2.93 65.97
N ALA A 751 -32.84 -3.41 64.73
CA ALA A 751 -31.83 -3.00 63.77
C ALA A 751 -32.07 -1.56 63.28
N MET A 752 -31.00 -0.78 63.22
CA MET A 752 -30.99 0.62 62.82
C MET A 752 -29.93 0.84 61.74
N THR A 753 -30.15 1.84 60.89
CA THR A 753 -29.18 2.30 59.88
C THR A 753 -28.94 3.79 60.10
N TYR A 754 -27.68 4.22 60.04
CA TYR A 754 -27.30 5.62 60.15
C TYR A 754 -28.00 6.46 59.06
N ASP A 755 -28.41 7.68 59.42
CA ASP A 755 -29.25 8.62 58.66
C ASP A 755 -30.65 8.11 58.26
N ALA A 756 -31.06 6.92 58.71
CA ALA A 756 -32.42 6.40 58.53
C ALA A 756 -33.23 6.53 59.83
N PRO A 757 -34.18 7.49 59.94
CA PRO A 757 -35.02 7.60 61.12
C PRO A 757 -35.98 6.41 61.25
N ALA A 758 -36.17 5.92 62.48
CA ALA A 758 -37.16 4.88 62.78
C ALA A 758 -37.79 5.08 64.16
N SER A 759 -39.03 4.62 64.32
CA SER A 759 -39.70 4.61 65.63
C SER A 759 -39.21 3.45 66.48
N LEU A 760 -38.95 3.69 67.77
CA LEU A 760 -38.64 2.65 68.75
C LEU A 760 -39.81 1.64 68.82
N ALA A 761 -39.50 0.36 68.96
CA ALA A 761 -40.50 -0.66 69.21
C ALA A 761 -41.27 -0.35 70.50
N SER A 762 -42.59 -0.57 70.47
CA SER A 762 -43.43 -0.36 71.66
C SER A 762 -43.02 -1.30 72.79
N ASN A 763 -42.95 -0.76 74.01
CA ASN A 763 -42.57 -1.53 75.19
C ASN A 763 -43.47 -2.77 75.40
N SER A 764 -42.83 -3.92 75.62
CA SER A 764 -43.51 -5.18 75.97
C SER A 764 -43.21 -5.64 77.41
N TYR A 765 -42.36 -4.93 78.15
CA TYR A 765 -42.07 -5.24 79.55
C TYR A 765 -43.19 -4.77 80.47
N THR A 766 -43.36 -5.50 81.57
CA THR A 766 -44.32 -5.19 82.63
C THR A 766 -43.63 -5.13 83.98
N LYS A 767 -44.05 -4.18 84.83
CA LYS A 767 -43.58 -4.04 86.22
C LYS A 767 -44.76 -3.72 87.13
N THR A 768 -45.02 -4.58 88.10
CA THR A 768 -46.24 -4.57 88.92
C THR A 768 -46.30 -3.32 89.79
N GLY A 769 -47.36 -2.53 89.62
CA GLY A 769 -47.57 -1.28 90.37
C GLY A 769 -46.88 -0.05 89.76
N TYR A 770 -46.27 -0.16 88.58
CA TYR A 770 -45.59 0.93 87.88
C TYR A 770 -46.19 1.18 86.49
N THR A 771 -46.10 2.43 86.02
CA THR A 771 -46.43 2.84 84.65
C THR A 771 -45.13 3.06 83.89
N PHE A 772 -44.99 2.47 82.71
CA PHE A 772 -43.85 2.73 81.83
C PHE A 772 -43.91 4.17 81.28
N THR A 773 -42.84 4.95 81.46
CA THR A 773 -42.78 6.36 81.04
C THR A 773 -41.85 6.61 79.85
N GLY A 774 -40.93 5.69 79.56
CA GLY A 774 -39.94 5.82 78.50
C GLY A 774 -38.68 5.00 78.76
N TRP A 775 -37.78 5.01 77.79
CA TRP A 775 -36.47 4.38 77.76
C TRP A 775 -35.36 5.34 78.19
N ASN A 776 -34.21 4.83 78.63
CA ASN A 776 -33.06 5.67 79.00
C ASN A 776 -31.73 4.94 78.70
N THR A 777 -30.74 5.66 78.15
CA THR A 777 -29.42 5.05 77.85
C THR A 777 -28.63 4.61 79.08
N GLN A 778 -29.06 4.98 80.29
CA GLN A 778 -28.49 4.52 81.56
C GLN A 778 -29.59 3.99 82.50
N ALA A 779 -29.30 2.87 83.16
CA ALA A 779 -30.25 2.17 84.04
C ALA A 779 -30.67 2.99 85.28
N ASP A 780 -29.88 3.98 85.68
CA ASP A 780 -30.19 4.91 86.79
C ASP A 780 -31.06 6.10 86.35
N GLY A 781 -31.30 6.27 85.05
CA GLY A 781 -32.11 7.35 84.49
C GLY A 781 -31.34 8.64 84.20
N GLU A 782 -30.03 8.71 84.45
CA GLU A 782 -29.21 9.91 84.22
C GLU A 782 -28.72 10.05 82.77
N GLY A 783 -29.01 9.05 81.93
CA GLY A 783 -28.74 9.07 80.50
C GLY A 783 -29.76 9.84 79.67
N THR A 784 -29.75 9.61 78.36
CA THR A 784 -30.68 10.26 77.43
C THR A 784 -32.01 9.54 77.43
N ALA A 785 -33.09 10.27 77.72
CA ALA A 785 -34.44 9.72 77.77
C ALA A 785 -35.12 9.69 76.39
N TYR A 786 -35.86 8.62 76.11
CA TYR A 786 -36.68 8.45 74.91
C TYR A 786 -38.09 8.00 75.25
N GLY A 787 -39.11 8.54 74.59
CA GLY A 787 -40.49 8.11 74.75
C GLY A 787 -40.76 6.74 74.13
N ASP A 788 -41.80 6.04 74.62
CA ASP A 788 -42.29 4.83 73.99
C ASP A 788 -42.77 5.12 72.55
N GLY A 789 -42.29 4.35 71.58
CA GLY A 789 -42.60 4.60 70.17
C GLY A 789 -41.95 5.85 69.56
N GLN A 790 -41.01 6.51 70.25
CA GLN A 790 -40.38 7.74 69.74
C GLN A 790 -39.62 7.48 68.43
N ASN A 791 -39.76 8.39 67.46
CA ASN A 791 -38.93 8.41 66.25
C ASN A 791 -37.51 8.92 66.58
N VAL A 792 -36.50 8.08 66.32
CA VAL A 792 -35.10 8.35 66.65
C VAL A 792 -34.19 8.17 65.43
N VAL A 793 -33.02 8.80 65.44
CA VAL A 793 -32.00 8.73 64.37
C VAL A 793 -30.60 8.93 64.97
N ASN A 794 -29.60 8.26 64.39
CA ASN A 794 -28.16 8.44 64.69
C ASN A 794 -27.77 8.32 66.18
N LEU A 795 -28.22 7.27 66.89
CA LEU A 795 -27.86 7.06 68.31
C LEU A 795 -26.39 6.69 68.51
N THR A 796 -25.73 6.15 67.49
CA THR A 796 -24.28 5.92 67.45
C THR A 796 -23.77 6.12 66.02
N THR A 797 -22.49 6.46 65.90
CA THR A 797 -21.74 6.53 64.64
C THR A 797 -20.94 5.27 64.35
N THR A 798 -20.85 4.33 65.29
CA THR A 798 -20.00 3.12 65.18
C THR A 798 -20.74 1.99 64.46
N ASP A 799 -20.11 1.39 63.43
CA ASP A 799 -20.66 0.22 62.74
C ASP A 799 -20.69 -1.00 63.67
N GLY A 800 -21.84 -1.67 63.76
CA GLY A 800 -22.07 -2.86 64.57
C GLY A 800 -22.27 -2.62 66.07
N GLU A 801 -22.31 -1.37 66.55
CA GLU A 801 -22.51 -1.10 67.98
C GLU A 801 -23.93 -1.47 68.44
N VAL A 802 -24.03 -1.90 69.70
CA VAL A 802 -25.31 -2.17 70.37
C VAL A 802 -25.57 -1.06 71.38
N VAL A 803 -26.55 -0.21 71.09
CA VAL A 803 -27.01 0.85 72.00
C VAL A 803 -28.01 0.25 72.97
N LYS A 804 -27.79 0.40 74.27
CA LYS A 804 -28.71 -0.09 75.31
C LYS A 804 -29.68 1.03 75.72
N LEU A 805 -30.96 0.68 75.82
CA LEU A 805 -32.07 1.58 76.19
C LEU A 805 -32.95 1.02 77.30
#